data_AF-A0A933KV42-F1
#
_entry.id   AF-A0A933KV42-F1
#
_cell.length_a   1.000
_cell.length_b   1.000
_cell.length_c   1.000
_cell.angle_alpha   90.00
_cell.angle_beta   90.00
_cell.angle_gamma   90.00
#
_symmetry.space_group_name_H-M   'P 1'
#
loop_
_entity.id
_entity.type
_entity.pdbx_description
1 polymer ?
#
loop_
_entity_poly.entity_id
_entity_poly.type
_entity_poly.pdbx_seq_one_letter_code
_entity_poly.pdbx_strand_id
1 'polypeptide(L)'
;MVRRTAALLALVATVGVAAQRNPAPPVSIDADDIGGVVAGSGGPEGGVWVIAETTDLPTRFAKIVVTDDSGRFVVPDLPRARYNVWVRGYGLIDSPKIEATPGRTISLTAVTAPTPAAAADYYPAMYWFSMMHAPARREFPLPRISSQGAWLNIIKTGACQSCHALGTPGTRTIPKELGTFSSSVDAWAKRLEAGGARALMARDITRLDTQRALSMFADWTDRIAGGELPFARPERPRGLERNLVVTLWDWSRPTAYLHDAVSTDRRNPRINAGGKVYASMEDSTDLMPILDPRTHAASDVLIPVRDPATPSSRTAPHGTSAYWGAEPIWDSRTLTHNPMMDERGRIWLTSRTRPADNPAFCRQGSDHPSARAVPLDQSNRHLAMYDPATATFTLISTCFPTHHLNFASDADQTLWMSSGIEGGPGVIGWLNRRLFEQTADEQRAQGWTPFIVDTSGNGRRDAYVEAGAPADPAKDTRVMANLYAVAVSPADGAVWGTVVGYPGAIVRVTPGRNPTVDALSEIYQVPAPGFGPRGGDVDRDGVYWVSLASGHLGSFDRRNCNVLRGPSATGAHCPEGWTLHQLPGPQLRDVEDAGSAEASYYTWVDWFDTFGLGRNVPIVMGNLSDSILAFVGGRFVTLRIPYPSGFFPKNVDGRIDDPNGGWKGKGLWSTSGTRTMFHLEGGKENRPKAARFQLRPGPLAK
;
A
#
# COMPACT_ATOMS: atom_id res chain seq x y z
N MET A 1 39.81 56.13 -67.87
CA MET A 1 40.67 55.07 -67.30
C MET A 1 39.79 53.92 -66.85
N VAL A 2 40.29 52.71 -67.10
CA VAL A 2 39.62 51.39 -67.08
C VAL A 2 39.39 50.87 -65.66
N ARG A 3 38.33 50.05 -65.46
CA ARG A 3 38.32 48.72 -64.77
C ARG A 3 36.86 48.30 -64.52
N ARG A 4 36.21 47.58 -65.44
CA ARG A 4 36.14 46.10 -65.57
C ARG A 4 35.88 45.37 -64.25
N THR A 5 34.60 45.06 -64.05
CA THR A 5 33.99 44.08 -63.17
C THR A 5 34.43 42.65 -63.54
N ALA A 6 34.75 41.84 -62.53
CA ALA A 6 34.83 40.38 -62.64
C ALA A 6 34.15 39.79 -61.39
N ALA A 7 33.05 39.06 -61.62
CA ALA A 7 32.33 38.31 -60.59
C ALA A 7 32.98 36.94 -60.40
N LEU A 8 33.26 36.57 -59.15
CA LEU A 8 33.62 35.20 -58.77
C LEU A 8 32.40 34.56 -58.08
N LEU A 9 31.80 33.56 -58.71
CA LEU A 9 30.89 32.62 -58.06
C LEU A 9 31.73 31.62 -57.24
N ALA A 10 31.54 31.61 -55.92
CA ALA A 10 32.06 30.55 -55.05
C ALA A 10 30.98 29.47 -54.88
N LEU A 11 31.23 28.29 -55.45
CA LEU A 11 30.42 27.09 -55.29
C LEU A 11 30.74 26.47 -53.92
N VAL A 12 29.83 26.58 -52.95
CA VAL A 12 29.96 25.88 -51.65
C VAL A 12 29.39 24.48 -51.80
N ALA A 13 30.26 23.48 -51.90
CA ALA A 13 29.88 22.07 -51.84
C ALA A 13 29.51 21.70 -50.40
N THR A 14 28.24 21.43 -50.14
CA THR A 14 27.75 20.84 -48.89
C THR A 14 28.16 19.37 -48.84
N VAL A 15 29.28 19.08 -48.16
CA VAL A 15 29.61 17.71 -47.75
C VAL A 15 28.58 17.30 -46.71
N GLY A 16 27.62 16.47 -47.12
CA GLY A 16 26.69 15.81 -46.20
C GLY A 16 27.47 14.86 -45.30
N VAL A 17 27.77 15.30 -44.08
CA VAL A 17 28.24 14.41 -43.02
C VAL A 17 27.07 13.52 -42.62
N ALA A 18 26.95 12.36 -43.27
CA ALA A 18 26.21 11.26 -42.71
C ALA A 18 26.92 10.89 -41.40
N ALA A 19 26.39 11.34 -40.26
CA ALA A 19 26.83 10.88 -38.96
C ALA A 19 26.63 9.36 -38.93
N GLN A 20 27.70 8.60 -39.16
CA GLN A 20 27.74 7.18 -38.88
C GLN A 20 27.43 7.03 -37.39
N ARG A 21 26.19 6.61 -37.08
CA ARG A 21 25.81 6.21 -35.74
C ARG A 21 26.69 5.02 -35.38
N ASN A 22 27.72 5.25 -34.58
CA ASN A 22 28.50 4.17 -33.99
C ASN A 22 27.53 3.19 -33.31
N PRO A 23 27.59 1.87 -33.62
CA PRO A 23 26.77 0.91 -32.92
C PRO A 23 27.04 1.01 -31.42
N ALA A 24 25.99 0.99 -30.61
CA ALA A 24 26.13 1.00 -29.16
C ALA A 24 27.06 -0.15 -28.73
N PRO A 25 27.96 0.06 -27.75
CA PRO A 25 28.86 -1.00 -27.30
C PRO A 25 28.05 -2.23 -26.88
N PRO A 26 28.54 -3.44 -27.17
CA PRO A 26 27.82 -4.68 -26.90
C PRO A 26 27.42 -4.76 -25.42
N VAL A 27 26.17 -5.15 -25.16
CA VAL A 27 25.66 -5.39 -23.81
C VAL A 27 26.26 -6.69 -23.31
N SER A 28 26.99 -6.63 -22.20
CA SER A 28 27.52 -7.82 -21.55
C SER A 28 26.38 -8.56 -20.84
N ILE A 29 26.27 -9.86 -21.10
CA ILE A 29 25.32 -10.78 -20.45
C ILE A 29 26.06 -12.05 -20.01
N ASP A 30 25.51 -12.83 -19.09
CA ASP A 30 25.84 -14.24 -18.91
C ASP A 30 24.68 -15.18 -19.31
N ALA A 31 24.76 -16.44 -18.91
CA ALA A 31 23.96 -17.53 -19.46
C ALA A 31 22.48 -17.48 -19.05
N ASP A 32 22.17 -16.83 -17.94
CA ASP A 32 20.83 -16.66 -17.39
C ASP A 32 20.28 -15.23 -17.60
N ASP A 33 20.96 -14.41 -18.37
CA ASP A 33 20.51 -13.05 -18.72
C ASP A 33 19.79 -12.99 -20.08
N ILE A 34 18.89 -12.02 -20.25
CA ILE A 34 18.52 -11.51 -21.57
C ILE A 34 18.95 -10.05 -21.66
N GLY A 35 19.81 -9.71 -22.61
CA GLY A 35 20.30 -8.34 -22.82
C GLY A 35 19.87 -7.77 -24.16
N GLY A 36 20.09 -6.47 -24.36
CA GLY A 36 19.79 -5.88 -25.65
C GLY A 36 19.74 -4.37 -25.68
N VAL A 37 19.24 -3.87 -26.81
CA VAL A 37 18.99 -2.46 -27.04
C VAL A 37 17.53 -2.24 -27.43
N VAL A 38 17.00 -1.10 -27.01
CA VAL A 38 15.72 -0.56 -27.44
C VAL A 38 15.98 0.69 -28.29
N ALA A 39 15.41 0.73 -29.48
CA ALA A 39 15.43 1.91 -30.33
C ALA A 39 14.03 2.27 -30.82
N GLY A 40 13.72 3.55 -30.86
CA GLY A 40 12.54 4.12 -31.52
C GLY A 40 12.91 4.83 -32.82
N SER A 41 11.94 5.52 -33.41
CA SER A 41 12.13 6.33 -34.62
C SER A 41 13.19 7.43 -34.46
N GLY A 42 13.36 7.95 -33.23
CA GLY A 42 14.34 8.98 -32.88
C GLY A 42 15.76 8.47 -32.59
N GLY A 43 15.99 7.16 -32.50
CA GLY A 43 17.25 6.57 -32.03
C GLY A 43 17.08 5.75 -30.75
N PRO A 44 18.12 5.61 -29.92
CA PRO A 44 18.03 4.84 -28.68
C PRO A 44 16.93 5.34 -27.73
N GLU A 45 16.21 4.42 -27.09
CA GLU A 45 15.05 4.74 -26.25
C GLU A 45 15.36 4.55 -24.76
N GLY A 46 15.68 5.64 -24.06
CA GLY A 46 16.01 5.61 -22.64
C GLY A 46 14.82 5.75 -21.69
N GLY A 47 14.94 5.16 -20.50
CA GLY A 47 13.90 5.24 -19.46
C GLY A 47 12.60 4.54 -19.83
N VAL A 48 12.65 3.48 -20.64
CA VAL A 48 11.49 2.63 -20.95
C VAL A 48 11.64 1.28 -20.27
N TRP A 49 10.52 0.62 -20.03
CA TRP A 49 10.50 -0.68 -19.38
C TRP A 49 10.62 -1.78 -20.42
N VAL A 50 11.52 -2.73 -20.15
CA VAL A 50 11.61 -4.00 -20.87
C VAL A 50 11.01 -5.08 -19.98
N ILE A 51 10.01 -5.77 -20.50
CA ILE A 51 9.23 -6.78 -19.78
C ILE A 51 9.52 -8.13 -20.42
N ALA A 52 9.98 -9.10 -19.63
CA ALA A 52 10.11 -10.50 -20.02
C ALA A 52 9.08 -11.33 -19.24
N GLU A 53 8.09 -11.91 -19.93
CA GLU A 53 7.00 -12.69 -19.34
C GLU A 53 7.00 -14.13 -19.83
N THR A 54 6.69 -15.08 -18.95
CA THR A 54 6.52 -16.49 -19.30
C THR A 54 5.39 -17.15 -18.52
N THR A 55 4.83 -18.19 -19.13
CA THR A 55 3.91 -19.16 -18.52
C THR A 55 4.52 -20.57 -18.48
N ASP A 56 5.79 -20.72 -18.84
CA ASP A 56 6.50 -22.03 -18.82
C ASP A 56 6.93 -22.43 -17.38
N LEU A 57 6.79 -21.53 -16.41
CA LEU A 57 7.06 -21.78 -14.98
C LEU A 57 5.77 -22.16 -14.23
N PRO A 58 5.86 -22.75 -13.02
CA PRO A 58 4.68 -23.19 -12.25
C PRO A 58 3.65 -22.08 -11.95
N THR A 59 4.06 -20.82 -12.00
CA THR A 59 3.18 -19.64 -11.98
C THR A 59 3.53 -18.73 -13.15
N ARG A 60 2.56 -17.92 -13.61
CA ARG A 60 2.84 -16.87 -14.58
C ARG A 60 3.84 -15.90 -13.94
N PHE A 61 4.93 -15.68 -14.65
CA PHE A 61 6.09 -14.96 -14.16
C PHE A 61 6.42 -13.80 -15.10
N ALA A 62 6.81 -12.66 -14.54
CA ALA A 62 7.40 -11.57 -15.31
C ALA A 62 8.60 -10.97 -14.58
N LYS A 63 9.62 -10.57 -15.34
CA LYS A 63 10.72 -9.74 -14.84
C LYS A 63 10.81 -8.46 -15.67
N ILE A 64 10.88 -7.32 -15.00
CA ILE A 64 10.81 -5.98 -15.58
C ILE A 64 12.05 -5.20 -15.19
N VAL A 65 12.68 -4.58 -16.19
CA VAL A 65 13.85 -3.71 -16.01
C VAL A 65 13.65 -2.42 -16.80
N VAL A 66 14.54 -1.45 -16.59
CA VAL A 66 14.52 -0.17 -17.27
C VAL A 66 15.77 0.03 -18.11
N THR A 67 15.63 0.65 -19.28
CA THR A 67 16.75 1.00 -20.16
C THR A 67 17.57 2.17 -19.63
N ASP A 68 18.88 2.18 -19.93
CA ASP A 68 19.74 3.35 -19.75
C ASP A 68 19.52 4.44 -20.81
N ASP A 69 20.26 5.56 -20.76
CA ASP A 69 20.14 6.65 -21.74
C ASP A 69 20.45 6.23 -23.19
N SER A 70 21.20 5.15 -23.37
CA SER A 70 21.53 4.57 -24.68
C SER A 70 20.59 3.45 -25.08
N GLY A 71 19.43 3.32 -24.41
CA GLY A 71 18.43 2.29 -24.70
C GLY A 71 18.88 0.87 -24.36
N ARG A 72 20.01 0.68 -23.66
CA ARG A 72 20.53 -0.65 -23.33
C ARG A 72 19.83 -1.21 -22.10
N PHE A 73 19.68 -2.53 -22.05
CA PHE A 73 19.10 -3.23 -20.90
C PHE A 73 19.75 -4.60 -20.68
N VAL A 74 19.68 -5.06 -19.42
CA VAL A 74 19.88 -6.46 -19.02
C VAL A 74 18.70 -6.85 -18.14
N VAL A 75 18.04 -7.96 -18.44
CA VAL A 75 17.08 -8.67 -17.58
C VAL A 75 17.85 -9.80 -16.90
N PRO A 76 18.24 -9.65 -15.62
CA PRO A 76 19.19 -10.56 -14.99
C PRO A 76 18.53 -11.81 -14.41
N ASP A 77 19.32 -12.86 -14.16
CA ASP A 77 18.97 -14.05 -13.37
C ASP A 77 17.60 -14.66 -13.75
N LEU A 78 17.35 -14.87 -15.04
CA LEU A 78 16.10 -15.46 -15.53
C LEU A 78 16.13 -16.98 -15.40
N PRO A 79 15.08 -17.60 -14.81
CA PRO A 79 14.90 -19.04 -14.87
C PRO A 79 14.89 -19.55 -16.31
N ARG A 80 15.32 -20.79 -16.51
CA ARG A 80 15.30 -21.42 -17.85
C ARG A 80 13.85 -21.63 -18.32
N ALA A 81 13.41 -20.78 -19.24
CA ALA A 81 12.10 -20.79 -19.88
C ALA A 81 12.18 -20.03 -21.21
N ARG A 82 11.11 -20.07 -22.02
CA ARG A 82 10.92 -19.10 -23.09
C ARG A 82 10.15 -17.89 -22.56
N TYR A 83 10.57 -16.71 -22.99
CA TYR A 83 9.97 -15.45 -22.58
C TYR A 83 9.47 -14.69 -23.78
N ASN A 84 8.28 -14.12 -23.66
CA ASN A 84 7.87 -13.01 -24.50
C ASN A 84 8.51 -11.74 -23.94
N VAL A 85 9.29 -11.04 -24.77
CA VAL A 85 9.98 -9.81 -24.41
C VAL A 85 9.47 -8.64 -25.23
N TRP A 86 9.07 -7.55 -24.56
CA TRP A 86 8.59 -6.32 -25.22
C TRP A 86 8.90 -5.07 -24.41
N VAL A 87 8.61 -3.92 -25.02
CA VAL A 87 8.86 -2.60 -24.45
C VAL A 87 7.54 -1.90 -24.15
N ARG A 88 7.47 -1.24 -22.99
CA ARG A 88 6.43 -0.30 -22.60
C ARG A 88 7.07 1.02 -22.15
N GLY A 89 6.41 2.15 -22.39
CA GLY A 89 6.88 3.44 -21.88
C GLY A 89 5.84 4.55 -22.04
N TYR A 90 5.94 5.61 -21.24
CA TYR A 90 5.08 6.78 -21.43
C TYR A 90 5.39 7.47 -22.77
N GLY A 91 4.32 7.80 -23.51
CA GLY A 91 4.41 8.30 -24.89
C GLY A 91 4.52 7.20 -25.96
N LEU A 92 4.53 5.93 -25.55
CA LEU A 92 4.62 4.76 -26.42
C LEU A 92 3.36 3.89 -26.28
N ILE A 93 3.21 2.94 -27.21
CA ILE A 93 2.41 1.74 -27.02
C ILE A 93 3.32 0.52 -26.86
N ASP A 94 2.75 -0.58 -26.36
CA ASP A 94 3.50 -1.84 -26.27
C ASP A 94 4.08 -2.22 -27.63
N SER A 95 5.37 -2.55 -27.65
CA SER A 95 6.01 -3.05 -28.86
C SER A 95 5.50 -4.45 -29.22
N PRO A 96 5.72 -4.91 -30.47
CA PRO A 96 5.62 -6.33 -30.77
C PRO A 96 6.45 -7.16 -29.79
N LYS A 97 5.90 -8.31 -29.38
CA LYS A 97 6.57 -9.27 -28.51
C LYS A 97 7.55 -10.10 -29.32
N ILE A 98 8.77 -10.29 -28.79
CA ILE A 98 9.79 -11.17 -29.35
C ILE A 98 10.02 -12.33 -28.38
N GLU A 99 10.03 -13.55 -28.89
CA GLU A 99 10.39 -14.71 -28.06
C GLU A 99 11.91 -14.78 -27.88
N ALA A 100 12.36 -14.98 -26.64
CA ALA A 100 13.75 -15.17 -26.31
C ALA A 100 13.90 -16.13 -25.10
N THR A 101 15.06 -16.77 -25.03
CA THR A 101 15.50 -17.56 -23.87
C THR A 101 16.71 -16.87 -23.23
N PRO A 102 17.04 -17.17 -21.95
CA PRO A 102 18.28 -16.69 -21.33
C PRO A 102 19.54 -17.03 -22.16
N GLY A 103 20.58 -16.21 -22.03
CA GLY A 103 21.82 -16.25 -22.80
C GLY A 103 21.74 -15.54 -24.17
N ARG A 104 20.70 -14.73 -24.42
CA ARG A 104 20.48 -14.06 -25.71
C ARG A 104 20.58 -12.54 -25.60
N THR A 105 21.18 -11.93 -26.63
CA THR A 105 21.07 -10.49 -26.88
C THR A 105 20.04 -10.26 -27.98
N ILE A 106 19.08 -9.37 -27.74
CA ILE A 106 18.01 -9.05 -28.69
C ILE A 106 17.95 -7.55 -28.99
N SER A 107 17.24 -7.19 -30.06
CA SER A 107 16.92 -5.79 -30.38
C SER A 107 15.41 -5.61 -30.34
N LEU A 108 14.95 -4.60 -29.61
CA LEU A 108 13.54 -4.26 -29.46
C LEU A 108 13.27 -2.91 -30.12
N THR A 109 12.10 -2.79 -30.77
CA THR A 109 11.68 -1.54 -31.39
C THR A 109 10.58 -0.89 -30.54
N ALA A 110 10.87 0.28 -29.98
CA ALA A 110 9.85 1.08 -29.29
C ALA A 110 8.85 1.65 -30.31
N VAL A 111 7.56 1.63 -29.98
CA VAL A 111 6.50 2.11 -30.86
C VAL A 111 5.87 3.37 -30.29
N THR A 112 6.02 4.49 -30.99
CA THR A 112 5.40 5.76 -30.59
C THR A 112 3.87 5.60 -30.56
N ALA A 113 3.23 6.13 -29.52
CA ALA A 113 1.78 6.12 -29.44
C ALA A 113 1.19 6.93 -30.61
N PRO A 114 0.23 6.37 -31.37
CA PRO A 114 -0.32 7.04 -32.55
C PRO A 114 -1.15 8.28 -32.21
N THR A 115 -1.65 8.37 -30.97
CA THR A 115 -2.45 9.48 -30.48
C THR A 115 -2.13 9.77 -29.00
N PRO A 116 -2.44 10.98 -28.49
CA PRO A 116 -2.36 11.26 -27.06
C PRO A 116 -3.22 10.32 -26.21
N ALA A 117 -4.37 9.87 -26.72
CA ALA A 117 -5.24 8.93 -26.02
C ALA A 117 -4.56 7.57 -25.84
N ALA A 118 -3.95 7.02 -26.90
CA ALA A 118 -3.19 5.78 -26.83
C ALA A 118 -2.00 5.86 -25.87
N ALA A 119 -1.36 7.04 -25.76
CA ALA A 119 -0.29 7.26 -24.79
C ALA A 119 -0.82 7.28 -23.34
N ALA A 120 -2.00 7.88 -23.12
CA ALA A 120 -2.61 8.04 -21.81
C ALA A 120 -3.17 6.71 -21.25
N ASP A 121 -3.41 5.71 -22.10
CA ASP A 121 -3.91 4.40 -21.66
C ASP A 121 -3.00 3.71 -20.64
N TYR A 122 -1.68 3.95 -20.72
CA TYR A 122 -0.70 3.44 -19.76
C TYR A 122 -0.46 4.35 -18.56
N TYR A 123 -1.13 5.50 -18.46
CA TYR A 123 -0.94 6.39 -17.31
C TYR A 123 -1.51 5.75 -16.04
N PRO A 124 -0.82 5.90 -14.89
CA PRO A 124 -1.34 5.42 -13.62
C PRO A 124 -2.72 5.99 -13.30
N ALA A 125 -3.49 5.25 -12.51
CA ALA A 125 -4.86 5.62 -12.13
C ALA A 125 -4.98 7.05 -11.58
N MET A 126 -3.95 7.52 -10.86
CA MET A 126 -3.87 8.88 -10.30
C MET A 126 -4.10 9.99 -11.34
N TYR A 127 -3.56 9.83 -12.55
CA TYR A 127 -3.65 10.85 -13.60
C TYR A 127 -5.09 10.99 -14.10
N TRP A 128 -5.80 9.87 -14.24
CA TRP A 128 -7.21 9.84 -14.59
C TRP A 128 -8.09 10.35 -13.44
N PHE A 129 -7.79 9.93 -12.20
CA PHE A 129 -8.50 10.39 -11.01
C PHE A 129 -8.38 11.91 -10.80
N SER A 130 -7.21 12.49 -11.09
CA SER A 130 -6.95 13.92 -10.93
C SER A 130 -7.85 14.83 -11.79
N MET A 131 -8.50 14.29 -12.83
CA MET A 131 -9.44 15.01 -13.69
C MET A 131 -10.82 15.24 -13.04
N MET A 132 -11.10 14.55 -11.93
CA MET A 132 -12.36 14.70 -11.20
C MET A 132 -12.45 16.08 -10.57
N HIS A 133 -13.59 16.74 -10.75
CA HIS A 133 -13.84 18.05 -10.18
C HIS A 133 -14.26 17.93 -8.72
N ALA A 134 -13.44 18.39 -7.77
CA ALA A 134 -13.83 18.44 -6.37
C ALA A 134 -14.80 19.61 -6.13
N PRO A 135 -15.75 19.52 -5.16
CA PRO A 135 -16.56 20.67 -4.76
C PRO A 135 -15.67 21.87 -4.42
N ALA A 136 -16.02 23.06 -4.91
CA ALA A 136 -15.25 24.26 -4.65
C ALA A 136 -15.34 24.67 -3.17
N ARG A 137 -14.29 25.28 -2.63
CA ARG A 137 -14.24 25.71 -1.21
C ARG A 137 -15.45 26.54 -0.77
N ARG A 138 -15.92 27.44 -1.64
CA ARG A 138 -17.07 28.32 -1.40
C ARG A 138 -18.41 27.59 -1.23
N GLU A 139 -18.46 26.31 -1.57
CA GLU A 139 -19.67 25.48 -1.43
C GLU A 139 -19.77 24.81 -0.06
N PHE A 140 -18.73 24.91 0.78
CA PHE A 140 -18.72 24.37 2.13
C PHE A 140 -19.18 25.41 3.17
N PRO A 141 -19.82 24.99 4.28
CA PRO A 141 -20.10 23.60 4.63
C PRO A 141 -21.25 23.00 3.81
N LEU A 142 -21.06 21.75 3.38
CA LEU A 142 -22.15 20.91 2.88
C LEU A 142 -22.85 20.26 4.08
N PRO A 143 -24.10 19.76 3.97
CA PRO A 143 -24.89 19.30 5.11
C PRO A 143 -24.20 18.31 6.06
N ARG A 144 -23.27 17.48 5.56
CA ARG A 144 -22.52 16.48 6.34
C ARG A 144 -21.00 16.61 6.24
N ILE A 145 -20.50 17.62 5.54
CA ILE A 145 -19.07 17.75 5.21
C ILE A 145 -18.67 19.21 5.41
N SER A 146 -17.75 19.44 6.35
CA SER A 146 -17.41 20.79 6.81
C SER A 146 -16.48 21.56 5.87
N SER A 147 -15.64 20.89 5.08
CA SER A 147 -14.65 21.53 4.22
C SER A 147 -14.26 20.67 3.01
N GLN A 148 -13.60 21.29 2.02
CA GLN A 148 -13.03 20.58 0.86
C GLN A 148 -12.02 19.50 1.29
N GLY A 149 -11.20 19.77 2.31
CA GLY A 149 -10.29 18.78 2.88
C GLY A 149 -11.02 17.60 3.52
N ALA A 150 -12.14 17.84 4.21
CA ALA A 150 -12.97 16.75 4.76
C ALA A 150 -13.58 15.89 3.64
N TRP A 151 -14.01 16.50 2.54
CA TRP A 151 -14.49 15.79 1.35
C TRP A 151 -13.39 14.93 0.71
N LEU A 152 -12.20 15.53 0.51
CA LEU A 152 -11.02 14.83 -0.03
C LEU A 152 -10.58 13.67 0.86
N ASN A 153 -10.61 13.84 2.18
CA ASN A 153 -10.35 12.78 3.13
C ASN A 153 -11.30 11.59 2.94
N ILE A 154 -12.61 11.85 2.77
CA ILE A 154 -13.59 10.78 2.55
C ILE A 154 -13.25 10.03 1.27
N ILE A 155 -13.13 10.68 0.11
CA ILE A 155 -12.93 9.97 -1.16
C ILE A 155 -11.57 9.26 -1.25
N LYS A 156 -10.50 9.85 -0.69
CA LYS A 156 -9.12 9.33 -0.81
C LYS A 156 -8.75 8.28 0.23
N THR A 157 -9.22 8.38 1.47
CA THR A 157 -8.92 7.37 2.50
C THR A 157 -10.17 6.80 3.18
N GLY A 158 -11.23 7.59 3.33
CA GLY A 158 -12.42 7.16 4.06
C GLY A 158 -13.39 6.25 3.28
N ALA A 159 -13.23 6.08 1.98
CA ALA A 159 -14.21 5.48 1.06
C ALA A 159 -13.55 4.71 -0.10
N CYS A 160 -14.02 4.90 -1.33
CA CYS A 160 -13.75 4.10 -2.53
C CYS A 160 -12.27 3.80 -2.79
N GLN A 161 -11.38 4.79 -2.63
CA GLN A 161 -9.95 4.64 -2.94
C GLN A 161 -9.20 3.68 -2.00
N SER A 162 -9.82 3.27 -0.88
CA SER A 162 -9.24 2.25 0.00
C SER A 162 -9.39 0.81 -0.53
N CYS A 163 -10.32 0.62 -1.47
CA CYS A 163 -10.73 -0.67 -2.03
C CYS A 163 -10.44 -0.78 -3.53
N HIS A 164 -10.58 0.33 -4.27
CA HIS A 164 -10.44 0.38 -5.71
C HIS A 164 -9.51 1.53 -6.09
N ALA A 165 -8.56 1.33 -7.00
CA ALA A 165 -7.91 2.45 -7.68
C ALA A 165 -8.89 3.10 -8.66
N LEU A 166 -9.51 4.23 -8.28
CA LEU A 166 -10.27 5.03 -9.23
C LEU A 166 -9.29 5.60 -10.27
N GLY A 167 -9.60 5.40 -11.55
CA GLY A 167 -8.75 5.79 -12.68
C GLY A 167 -8.14 4.60 -13.42
N THR A 168 -8.28 3.37 -12.92
CA THR A 168 -8.02 2.15 -13.69
C THR A 168 -9.03 2.00 -14.84
N PRO A 169 -8.73 1.19 -15.88
CA PRO A 169 -9.65 0.98 -16.99
C PRO A 169 -11.06 0.58 -16.54
N GLY A 170 -11.19 -0.35 -15.59
CA GLY A 170 -12.50 -0.81 -15.11
C GLY A 170 -13.27 0.18 -14.24
N THR A 171 -12.63 1.27 -13.76
CA THR A 171 -13.29 2.28 -12.92
C THR A 171 -13.54 3.60 -13.64
N ARG A 172 -12.68 3.97 -14.60
CA ARG A 172 -12.77 5.22 -15.38
C ARG A 172 -13.77 5.17 -16.54
N THR A 173 -14.33 4.01 -16.86
CA THR A 173 -15.41 3.82 -17.84
C THR A 173 -16.57 3.05 -17.23
N ILE A 174 -17.77 3.11 -17.82
CA ILE A 174 -18.89 2.23 -17.47
C ILE A 174 -18.82 0.95 -18.34
N PRO A 175 -18.70 -0.25 -17.75
CA PRO A 175 -18.65 -1.52 -18.49
C PRO A 175 -19.99 -1.77 -19.19
N LYS A 176 -19.95 -2.25 -20.43
CA LYS A 176 -21.16 -2.58 -21.20
C LYS A 176 -21.96 -3.71 -20.53
N GLU A 177 -21.25 -4.57 -19.80
CA GLU A 177 -21.78 -5.69 -19.03
C GLU A 177 -22.68 -5.24 -17.87
N LEU A 178 -22.58 -3.96 -17.44
CA LEU A 178 -23.47 -3.40 -16.44
C LEU A 178 -24.89 -3.18 -16.99
N GLY A 179 -25.03 -3.06 -18.31
CA GLY A 179 -26.29 -2.81 -19.02
C GLY A 179 -26.33 -1.45 -19.71
N THR A 180 -27.51 -1.11 -20.22
CA THR A 180 -27.82 0.20 -20.82
C THR A 180 -28.65 1.05 -19.85
N PHE A 181 -28.37 2.34 -19.80
CA PHE A 181 -28.97 3.27 -18.85
C PHE A 181 -29.38 4.56 -19.54
N SER A 182 -30.37 5.25 -18.97
CA SER A 182 -30.85 6.54 -19.50
C SER A 182 -29.85 7.68 -19.27
N SER A 183 -29.03 7.54 -18.24
CA SER A 183 -27.96 8.48 -17.88
C SER A 183 -26.79 7.76 -17.23
N SER A 184 -25.60 8.37 -17.25
CA SER A 184 -24.43 7.86 -16.52
C SER A 184 -24.59 7.94 -15.00
N VAL A 185 -25.48 8.81 -14.50
CA VAL A 185 -25.87 8.85 -13.09
C VAL A 185 -26.55 7.55 -12.68
N ASP A 186 -27.51 7.07 -13.48
CA ASP A 186 -28.19 5.80 -13.24
C ASP A 186 -27.21 4.61 -13.33
N ALA A 187 -26.28 4.68 -14.28
CA ALA A 187 -25.24 3.67 -14.44
C ALA A 187 -24.32 3.60 -13.20
N TRP A 188 -23.89 4.74 -12.66
CA TRP A 188 -23.10 4.78 -11.43
C TRP A 188 -23.91 4.31 -10.21
N ALA A 189 -25.18 4.71 -10.10
CA ALA A 189 -26.05 4.20 -9.05
C ALA A 189 -26.13 2.67 -9.11
N LYS A 190 -26.29 2.10 -10.31
CA LYS A 190 -26.32 0.65 -10.50
C LYS A 190 -24.99 -0.02 -10.16
N ARG A 191 -23.86 0.58 -10.55
CA ARG A 191 -22.52 0.08 -10.23
C ARG A 191 -22.30 -0.08 -8.73
N LEU A 192 -22.75 0.88 -7.91
CA LEU A 192 -22.56 0.84 -6.46
C LEU A 192 -23.44 -0.22 -5.77
N GLU A 193 -24.38 -0.85 -6.49
CA GLU A 193 -25.12 -2.01 -6.00
C GLU A 193 -24.36 -3.33 -6.17
N ALA A 194 -23.28 -3.36 -6.97
CA ALA A 194 -22.64 -4.60 -7.39
C ALA A 194 -21.73 -5.24 -6.31
N GLY A 195 -21.74 -6.56 -6.24
CA GLY A 195 -20.80 -7.36 -5.46
C GLY A 195 -21.00 -7.29 -3.94
N GLY A 196 -20.07 -7.91 -3.20
CA GLY A 196 -20.13 -8.03 -1.73
C GLY A 196 -19.82 -6.75 -0.95
N ALA A 197 -19.27 -5.72 -1.61
CA ALA A 197 -19.01 -4.43 -0.98
C ALA A 197 -20.21 -3.47 -1.02
N ARG A 198 -21.38 -3.90 -1.54
CA ARG A 198 -22.59 -3.07 -1.71
C ARG A 198 -22.94 -2.22 -0.49
N ALA A 199 -22.96 -2.82 0.70
CA ALA A 199 -23.31 -2.10 1.92
C ALA A 199 -22.28 -1.00 2.27
N LEU A 200 -20.98 -1.30 2.10
CA LEU A 200 -19.90 -0.32 2.31
C LEU A 200 -19.96 0.81 1.28
N MET A 201 -20.18 0.48 0.01
CA MET A 201 -20.34 1.47 -1.06
C MET A 201 -21.54 2.37 -0.82
N ALA A 202 -22.69 1.84 -0.39
CA ALA A 202 -23.88 2.61 -0.04
C ALA A 202 -23.65 3.55 1.16
N ARG A 203 -22.97 3.07 2.21
CA ARG A 203 -22.55 3.89 3.36
C ARG A 203 -21.66 5.05 2.90
N ASP A 204 -20.66 4.75 2.08
CA ASP A 204 -19.61 5.71 1.76
C ASP A 204 -20.04 6.75 0.72
N ILE A 205 -20.86 6.37 -0.27
CA ILE A 205 -21.45 7.35 -1.20
C ILE A 205 -22.41 8.30 -0.46
N THR A 206 -23.13 7.80 0.54
CA THR A 206 -24.00 8.63 1.39
C THR A 206 -23.21 9.66 2.20
N ARG A 207 -21.96 9.34 2.60
CA ARG A 207 -21.06 10.29 3.27
C ARG A 207 -20.55 11.40 2.35
N LEU A 208 -20.58 11.18 1.03
CA LEU A 208 -20.17 12.15 0.00
C LEU A 208 -21.33 12.98 -0.57
N ASP A 209 -22.54 12.87 0.00
CA ASP A 209 -23.81 13.30 -0.60
C ASP A 209 -24.11 12.51 -1.88
N THR A 210 -25.01 11.52 -1.77
CA THR A 210 -25.24 10.51 -2.82
C THR A 210 -25.51 11.12 -4.19
N GLN A 211 -26.44 12.08 -4.30
CA GLN A 211 -26.82 12.63 -5.59
C GLN A 211 -25.68 13.43 -6.21
N ARG A 212 -25.06 14.28 -5.39
CA ARG A 212 -23.92 15.10 -5.82
C ARG A 212 -22.74 14.23 -6.26
N ALA A 213 -22.38 13.22 -5.47
CA ALA A 213 -21.28 12.32 -5.78
C ALA A 213 -21.54 11.50 -7.06
N LEU A 214 -22.76 10.97 -7.24
CA LEU A 214 -23.12 10.25 -8.47
C LEU A 214 -23.03 11.15 -9.71
N SER A 215 -23.53 12.40 -9.64
CA SER A 215 -23.38 13.37 -10.74
C SER A 215 -21.92 13.67 -11.06
N MET A 216 -21.06 13.80 -10.04
CA MET A 216 -19.63 14.03 -10.24
C MET A 216 -18.91 12.84 -10.88
N PHE A 217 -19.21 11.62 -10.44
CA PHE A 217 -18.65 10.42 -11.05
C PHE A 217 -19.14 10.24 -12.50
N ALA A 218 -20.41 10.53 -12.76
CA ALA A 218 -21.00 10.51 -14.09
C ALA A 218 -20.33 11.51 -15.04
N ASP A 219 -20.22 12.78 -14.63
CA ASP A 219 -19.51 13.82 -15.38
C ASP A 219 -18.07 13.40 -15.71
N TRP A 220 -17.33 12.90 -14.73
CA TRP A 220 -15.96 12.44 -14.92
C TRP A 220 -15.87 11.32 -15.98
N THR A 221 -16.75 10.32 -15.92
CA THR A 221 -16.77 9.23 -16.92
C THR A 221 -17.27 9.67 -18.28
N ASP A 222 -18.22 10.61 -18.34
CA ASP A 222 -18.79 11.13 -19.60
C ASP A 222 -17.77 11.99 -20.34
N ARG A 223 -17.00 12.83 -19.62
CA ARG A 223 -15.91 13.61 -20.22
C ARG A 223 -14.80 12.73 -20.77
N ILE A 224 -14.42 11.67 -20.03
CA ILE A 224 -13.46 10.67 -20.53
C ILE A 224 -14.00 9.96 -21.78
N ALA A 225 -15.27 9.55 -21.77
CA ALA A 225 -15.91 8.94 -22.94
C ALA A 225 -16.00 9.91 -24.14
N GLY A 226 -16.13 11.21 -23.87
CA GLY A 226 -16.07 12.30 -24.85
C GLY A 226 -14.67 12.65 -25.33
N GLY A 227 -13.62 11.98 -24.82
CA GLY A 227 -12.23 12.14 -25.27
C GLY A 227 -11.38 13.09 -24.43
N GLU A 228 -11.85 13.55 -23.26
CA GLU A 228 -10.99 14.27 -22.33
C GLU A 228 -9.87 13.35 -21.82
N LEU A 229 -8.64 13.87 -21.78
CA LEU A 229 -7.45 13.15 -21.33
C LEU A 229 -6.85 13.81 -20.08
N PRO A 230 -6.02 13.07 -19.31
CA PRO A 230 -5.29 13.66 -18.18
C PRO A 230 -4.51 14.91 -18.58
N PHE A 231 -4.68 15.98 -17.82
CA PHE A 231 -4.00 17.26 -18.07
C PHE A 231 -2.52 17.21 -17.70
N ALA A 232 -2.13 16.31 -16.80
CA ALA A 232 -0.75 16.04 -16.43
C ALA A 232 -0.25 14.77 -17.11
N ARG A 233 1.07 14.69 -17.32
CA ARG A 233 1.73 13.53 -17.92
C ARG A 233 2.74 12.94 -16.95
N PRO A 234 2.78 11.61 -16.77
CA PRO A 234 3.80 10.98 -15.96
C PRO A 234 5.17 11.05 -16.63
N GLU A 235 6.19 11.13 -15.80
CA GLU A 235 7.58 11.11 -16.24
C GLU A 235 8.11 9.68 -16.35
N ARG A 236 9.05 9.48 -17.28
CA ARG A 236 9.77 8.22 -17.41
C ARG A 236 10.81 8.06 -16.29
N PRO A 237 11.14 6.81 -15.90
CA PRO A 237 12.21 6.53 -14.97
C PRO A 237 13.53 7.21 -15.32
N ARG A 238 14.14 7.85 -14.32
CA ARG A 238 15.46 8.52 -14.43
C ARG A 238 16.32 8.27 -13.20
N GLY A 239 17.63 8.45 -13.35
CA GLY A 239 18.58 8.25 -12.26
C GLY A 239 18.44 6.84 -11.63
N LEU A 240 18.31 6.79 -10.31
CA LEU A 240 18.17 5.53 -9.55
C LEU A 240 16.95 4.69 -9.95
N GLU A 241 15.88 5.30 -10.49
CA GLU A 241 14.69 4.55 -10.91
C GLU A 241 14.98 3.60 -12.08
N ARG A 242 16.05 3.87 -12.86
CA ARG A 242 16.49 2.98 -13.95
C ARG A 242 17.22 1.73 -13.47
N ASN A 243 17.63 1.75 -12.22
CA ASN A 243 18.32 0.64 -11.59
C ASN A 243 17.35 -0.39 -10.99
N LEU A 244 16.04 -0.23 -11.23
CA LEU A 244 15.05 -1.13 -10.71
C LEU A 244 15.01 -2.44 -11.49
N VAL A 245 14.96 -3.56 -10.76
CA VAL A 245 14.55 -4.87 -11.25
C VAL A 245 13.32 -5.29 -10.47
N VAL A 246 12.23 -5.58 -11.17
CA VAL A 246 11.00 -6.10 -10.57
C VAL A 246 10.78 -7.52 -11.03
N THR A 247 10.52 -8.43 -10.11
CA THR A 247 10.07 -9.79 -10.41
C THR A 247 8.65 -9.99 -9.88
N LEU A 248 7.77 -10.52 -10.72
CA LEU A 248 6.35 -10.71 -10.46
C LEU A 248 5.97 -12.17 -10.61
N TRP A 249 5.14 -12.65 -9.68
CA TRP A 249 4.49 -13.96 -9.75
C TRP A 249 2.99 -13.81 -9.56
N ASP A 250 2.21 -14.49 -10.40
CA ASP A 250 0.80 -14.70 -10.10
C ASP A 250 0.65 -15.73 -8.98
N TRP A 251 -0.22 -15.44 -8.03
CA TRP A 251 -0.58 -16.40 -6.98
C TRP A 251 -2.03 -16.21 -6.52
N SER A 252 -2.60 -17.25 -5.92
CA SER A 252 -4.03 -17.37 -5.67
C SER A 252 -4.88 -17.36 -6.97
N ARG A 253 -6.16 -16.98 -6.87
CA ARG A 253 -7.19 -17.09 -7.93
C ARG A 253 -7.72 -15.73 -8.41
N PRO A 254 -8.29 -15.63 -9.63
CA PRO A 254 -8.78 -14.36 -10.18
C PRO A 254 -9.90 -13.67 -9.37
N THR A 255 -10.64 -14.44 -8.58
CA THR A 255 -11.73 -13.93 -7.74
C THR A 255 -11.27 -13.53 -6.34
N ALA A 256 -10.04 -13.84 -5.97
CA ALA A 256 -9.58 -13.60 -4.61
C ALA A 256 -8.97 -12.21 -4.45
N TYR A 257 -9.13 -11.69 -3.23
CA TYR A 257 -8.57 -10.43 -2.80
C TYR A 257 -7.41 -10.73 -1.86
N LEU A 258 -6.21 -10.36 -2.29
CA LEU A 258 -5.00 -10.45 -1.47
C LEU A 258 -4.70 -9.09 -0.85
N HIS A 259 -4.56 -9.06 0.47
CA HIS A 259 -4.36 -7.83 1.21
C HIS A 259 -2.88 -7.53 1.44
N ASP A 260 -2.20 -8.33 2.25
CA ASP A 260 -0.81 -8.12 2.69
C ASP A 260 0.03 -9.39 2.47
N ALA A 261 1.36 -9.26 2.54
CA ALA A 261 2.30 -10.38 2.62
C ALA A 261 3.43 -10.14 3.62
N VAL A 262 4.06 -11.23 4.04
CA VAL A 262 5.28 -11.22 4.86
C VAL A 262 6.34 -12.13 4.24
N SER A 263 7.59 -11.66 4.28
CA SER A 263 8.75 -12.35 3.76
C SER A 263 9.79 -12.64 4.84
N THR A 264 9.83 -11.88 5.93
CA THR A 264 10.81 -12.02 7.02
C THR A 264 10.30 -11.43 8.35
N ASP A 265 11.03 -11.68 9.44
CA ASP A 265 10.84 -10.94 10.70
C ASP A 265 11.39 -9.53 10.51
N ARG A 266 10.52 -8.53 10.62
CA ARG A 266 10.87 -7.12 10.52
C ARG A 266 12.04 -6.71 11.42
N ARG A 267 12.20 -7.33 12.59
CA ARG A 267 13.26 -7.01 13.58
C ARG A 267 14.62 -7.58 13.18
N ASN A 268 14.63 -8.61 12.33
CA ASN A 268 15.83 -9.22 11.78
C ASN A 268 15.57 -9.71 10.34
N PRO A 269 15.90 -8.89 9.31
CA PRO A 269 15.51 -9.17 7.92
C PRO A 269 16.25 -10.35 7.27
N ARG A 270 17.08 -11.07 8.04
CA ARG A 270 17.80 -12.29 7.61
C ARG A 270 17.02 -13.56 7.95
N ILE A 271 15.97 -13.46 8.75
CA ILE A 271 15.08 -14.60 9.00
C ILE A 271 14.37 -14.97 7.70
N ASN A 272 14.19 -16.27 7.45
CA ASN A 272 13.56 -16.77 6.23
C ASN A 272 14.29 -16.34 4.93
N ALA A 273 15.63 -16.22 4.98
CA ALA A 273 16.48 -15.91 3.84
C ALA A 273 16.25 -16.86 2.65
N GLY A 274 15.83 -16.29 1.52
CA GLY A 274 15.44 -17.00 0.30
C GLY A 274 14.24 -17.93 0.46
N GLY A 275 13.53 -17.86 1.59
CA GLY A 275 12.39 -18.72 1.88
C GLY A 275 11.10 -18.24 1.24
N LYS A 276 10.01 -18.90 1.63
CA LYS A 276 8.66 -18.67 1.10
C LYS A 276 8.09 -17.33 1.57
N VAL A 277 7.16 -16.78 0.81
CA VAL A 277 6.40 -15.57 1.12
C VAL A 277 4.96 -15.97 1.41
N TYR A 278 4.35 -15.38 2.44
CA TYR A 278 3.03 -15.76 2.96
C TYR A 278 2.09 -14.56 2.92
N ALA A 279 0.83 -14.74 2.52
CA ALA A 279 -0.15 -13.66 2.38
C ALA A 279 -1.45 -13.84 3.15
N SER A 280 -2.18 -12.74 3.37
CA SER A 280 -3.52 -12.74 3.94
C SER A 280 -4.57 -12.36 2.90
N MET A 281 -5.70 -13.07 2.87
CA MET A 281 -6.74 -12.95 1.84
C MET A 281 -8.04 -12.34 2.39
N GLU A 282 -7.93 -11.14 2.99
CA GLU A 282 -9.06 -10.47 3.65
C GLU A 282 -10.36 -10.56 2.85
N ASP A 283 -11.46 -10.86 3.53
CA ASP A 283 -12.83 -11.05 3.00
C ASP A 283 -13.01 -12.19 2.00
N SER A 284 -12.00 -12.61 1.24
CA SER A 284 -12.20 -13.37 0.02
C SER A 284 -12.09 -14.88 0.14
N THR A 285 -11.20 -15.40 0.98
CA THR A 285 -11.01 -16.84 1.17
C THR A 285 -10.34 -17.15 2.51
N ASP A 286 -10.61 -18.33 3.06
CA ASP A 286 -9.92 -18.85 4.26
C ASP A 286 -8.55 -19.49 3.95
N LEU A 287 -8.01 -19.21 2.78
CA LEU A 287 -6.72 -19.74 2.34
C LEU A 287 -5.63 -18.71 2.61
N MET A 288 -4.48 -19.15 3.13
CA MET A 288 -3.23 -18.40 3.14
C MET A 288 -2.40 -18.82 1.92
N PRO A 289 -2.21 -17.94 0.91
CA PRO A 289 -1.32 -18.19 -0.19
C PRO A 289 0.13 -18.18 0.27
N ILE A 290 0.90 -19.08 -0.34
CA ILE A 290 2.31 -19.28 -0.10
C ILE A 290 3.02 -19.30 -1.45
N LEU A 291 3.95 -18.38 -1.66
CA LEU A 291 4.82 -18.35 -2.84
C LEU A 291 6.21 -18.85 -2.46
N ASP A 292 6.72 -19.82 -3.21
CA ASP A 292 8.13 -20.19 -3.18
C ASP A 292 8.87 -19.52 -4.36
N PRO A 293 9.64 -18.46 -4.10
CA PRO A 293 10.32 -17.74 -5.16
C PRO A 293 11.51 -18.50 -5.76
N ARG A 294 11.98 -19.60 -5.13
CA ARG A 294 13.07 -20.43 -5.68
C ARG A 294 12.57 -21.41 -6.73
N THR A 295 11.37 -21.95 -6.52
CA THR A 295 10.74 -22.90 -7.44
C THR A 295 9.70 -22.25 -8.36
N HIS A 296 9.39 -20.97 -8.13
CA HIS A 296 8.35 -20.21 -8.83
C HIS A 296 6.95 -20.84 -8.69
N ALA A 297 6.74 -21.62 -7.63
CA ALA A 297 5.49 -22.32 -7.35
C ALA A 297 4.68 -21.58 -6.28
N ALA A 298 3.36 -21.58 -6.45
CA ALA A 298 2.42 -21.11 -5.46
C ALA A 298 1.57 -22.27 -4.92
N SER A 299 1.23 -22.20 -3.64
CA SER A 299 0.36 -23.15 -2.94
C SER A 299 -0.51 -22.40 -1.94
N ASP A 300 -1.50 -23.07 -1.36
CA ASP A 300 -2.37 -22.52 -0.34
C ASP A 300 -2.43 -23.45 0.88
N VAL A 301 -2.61 -22.87 2.07
CA VAL A 301 -2.99 -23.62 3.27
C VAL A 301 -4.29 -23.08 3.84
N LEU A 302 -5.21 -23.98 4.22
CA LEU A 302 -6.48 -23.61 4.83
C LEU A 302 -6.27 -23.16 6.27
N ILE A 303 -6.75 -21.96 6.59
CA ILE A 303 -6.74 -21.39 7.93
C ILE A 303 -8.02 -21.83 8.63
N PRO A 304 -7.93 -22.55 9.76
CA PRO A 304 -9.12 -23.01 10.47
C PRO A 304 -9.76 -21.90 11.32
N VAL A 305 -11.04 -22.08 11.65
CA VAL A 305 -11.70 -21.40 12.77
C VAL A 305 -11.88 -22.39 13.93
N ARG A 306 -11.91 -21.89 15.17
CA ARG A 306 -12.15 -22.72 16.37
C ARG A 306 -13.62 -23.05 16.49
N ASP A 307 -14.50 -22.09 16.21
CA ASP A 307 -15.95 -22.25 16.23
C ASP A 307 -16.53 -22.25 14.79
N PRO A 308 -17.14 -23.37 14.34
CA PRO A 308 -17.80 -23.45 13.04
C PRO A 308 -18.93 -22.44 12.80
N ALA A 309 -19.52 -21.88 13.86
CA ALA A 309 -20.54 -20.83 13.77
C ALA A 309 -19.97 -19.45 13.40
N THR A 310 -18.65 -19.33 13.25
CA THR A 310 -18.01 -18.09 12.78
C THR A 310 -18.61 -17.66 11.44
N PRO A 311 -19.14 -16.42 11.32
CA PRO A 311 -19.83 -15.96 10.11
C PRO A 311 -18.90 -15.90 8.90
N SER A 312 -19.43 -16.27 7.72
CA SER A 312 -18.72 -16.11 6.44
C SER A 312 -19.12 -14.80 5.74
N SER A 313 -18.15 -14.15 5.10
CA SER A 313 -18.37 -13.02 4.17
C SER A 313 -19.36 -13.35 3.05
N ARG A 314 -19.52 -14.63 2.68
CA ARG A 314 -20.48 -15.09 1.68
C ARG A 314 -21.93 -14.74 2.03
N THR A 315 -22.24 -14.66 3.33
CA THR A 315 -23.58 -14.34 3.84
C THR A 315 -23.87 -12.84 3.89
N ALA A 316 -22.87 -12.00 3.64
CA ALA A 316 -23.07 -10.56 3.59
C ALA A 316 -24.00 -10.17 2.43
N PRO A 317 -24.81 -9.09 2.59
CA PRO A 317 -25.60 -8.55 1.49
C PRO A 317 -24.73 -8.21 0.28
N HIS A 318 -25.07 -8.78 -0.87
CA HIS A 318 -24.37 -8.55 -2.14
C HIS A 318 -25.37 -8.23 -3.25
N GLY A 319 -24.89 -7.61 -4.32
CA GLY A 319 -25.64 -7.49 -5.57
C GLY A 319 -24.92 -8.15 -6.74
N THR A 320 -25.59 -8.23 -7.88
CA THR A 320 -25.04 -8.83 -9.11
C THR A 320 -23.79 -8.08 -9.58
N SER A 321 -22.71 -8.83 -9.78
CA SER A 321 -21.47 -8.31 -10.38
C SER A 321 -21.58 -8.29 -11.91
N ALA A 322 -21.20 -7.17 -12.53
CA ALA A 322 -21.06 -7.08 -13.99
C ALA A 322 -20.01 -8.05 -14.56
N TYR A 323 -19.06 -8.51 -13.74
CA TYR A 323 -17.99 -9.41 -14.15
C TYR A 323 -18.28 -10.86 -13.78
N TRP A 324 -18.87 -11.11 -12.61
CA TRP A 324 -18.98 -12.46 -12.03
C TRP A 324 -20.41 -12.99 -11.91
N GLY A 325 -21.41 -12.21 -12.31
CA GLY A 325 -22.82 -12.60 -12.22
C GLY A 325 -23.39 -12.45 -10.82
N ALA A 326 -24.47 -13.18 -10.53
CA ALA A 326 -25.24 -13.05 -9.29
C ALA A 326 -24.60 -13.72 -8.07
N GLU A 327 -23.72 -14.70 -8.29
CA GLU A 327 -23.14 -15.48 -7.20
C GLU A 327 -22.02 -14.73 -6.46
N PRO A 328 -21.97 -14.83 -5.11
CA PRO A 328 -20.88 -14.25 -4.33
C PRO A 328 -19.56 -15.00 -4.60
N ILE A 329 -18.51 -14.25 -4.92
CA ILE A 329 -17.19 -14.80 -5.21
C ILE A 329 -16.26 -14.91 -3.99
N TRP A 330 -16.68 -14.32 -2.86
CA TRP A 330 -15.93 -14.26 -1.62
C TRP A 330 -16.59 -15.12 -0.56
N ASP A 331 -15.77 -15.91 0.12
CA ASP A 331 -16.21 -16.84 1.15
C ASP A 331 -15.07 -17.01 2.16
N SER A 332 -15.08 -16.17 3.19
CA SER A 332 -14.11 -16.23 4.27
C SER A 332 -14.80 -16.10 5.62
N ARG A 333 -14.54 -17.06 6.50
CA ARG A 333 -14.86 -16.99 7.93
C ARG A 333 -13.75 -16.33 8.72
N THR A 334 -12.50 -16.56 8.32
CA THR A 334 -11.30 -16.12 9.03
C THR A 334 -11.05 -14.62 8.89
N LEU A 335 -11.45 -13.99 7.79
CA LEU A 335 -11.19 -12.58 7.49
C LEU A 335 -9.74 -12.18 7.79
N THR A 336 -8.77 -12.95 7.29
CA THR A 336 -7.38 -12.73 7.64
C THR A 336 -6.84 -11.40 7.13
N HIS A 337 -5.98 -10.79 7.93
CA HIS A 337 -5.32 -9.52 7.60
C HIS A 337 -3.88 -9.55 8.18
N ASN A 338 -3.06 -8.58 7.79
CA ASN A 338 -1.70 -8.29 8.27
C ASN A 338 -0.91 -9.50 8.83
N PRO A 339 -0.24 -10.26 7.96
CA PRO A 339 0.72 -11.25 8.39
C PRO A 339 2.01 -10.58 8.87
N MET A 340 2.58 -11.06 9.97
CA MET A 340 3.95 -10.77 10.41
C MET A 340 4.68 -12.08 10.70
N MET A 341 6.01 -12.06 10.70
CA MET A 341 6.84 -13.22 10.99
C MET A 341 7.62 -12.98 12.28
N ASP A 342 7.71 -13.99 13.12
CA ASP A 342 8.54 -13.94 14.32
C ASP A 342 9.97 -14.46 14.08
N GLU A 343 10.81 -14.40 15.11
CA GLU A 343 12.22 -14.75 15.03
C GLU A 343 12.47 -16.25 14.75
N ARG A 344 11.42 -17.08 14.84
CA ARG A 344 11.46 -18.51 14.54
C ARG A 344 10.92 -18.82 13.14
N GLY A 345 10.56 -17.80 12.37
CA GLY A 345 10.00 -17.97 11.03
C GLY A 345 8.52 -18.38 11.01
N ARG A 346 7.80 -18.24 12.14
CA ARG A 346 6.37 -18.56 12.21
C ARG A 346 5.54 -17.34 11.83
N ILE A 347 4.40 -17.59 11.19
CA ILE A 347 3.55 -16.56 10.60
C ILE A 347 2.40 -16.24 11.54
N TRP A 348 2.32 -14.99 11.98
CA TRP A 348 1.27 -14.47 12.84
C TRP A 348 0.31 -13.63 12.00
N LEU A 349 -0.98 -13.90 12.12
CA LEU A 349 -2.05 -13.24 11.37
C LEU A 349 -3.08 -12.70 12.35
N THR A 350 -3.68 -11.56 12.02
CA THR A 350 -4.99 -11.28 12.60
C THR A 350 -6.03 -12.13 11.87
N SER A 351 -6.82 -12.89 12.62
CA SER A 351 -7.78 -13.87 12.09
C SER A 351 -8.94 -14.06 13.06
N ARG A 352 -10.16 -14.15 12.53
CA ARG A 352 -11.29 -14.67 13.29
C ARG A 352 -11.05 -16.13 13.63
N THR A 353 -11.43 -16.48 14.85
CA THR A 353 -11.38 -17.84 15.38
C THR A 353 -12.74 -18.26 15.93
N ARG A 354 -13.63 -17.30 16.25
CA ARG A 354 -14.98 -17.49 16.78
C ARG A 354 -15.92 -16.34 16.38
N PRO A 355 -17.24 -16.43 16.63
CA PRO A 355 -18.17 -15.31 16.59
C PRO A 355 -17.77 -14.15 17.52
N ALA A 356 -18.38 -12.97 17.29
CA ALA A 356 -17.95 -11.71 17.89
C ALA A 356 -18.10 -11.67 19.42
N ASP A 357 -19.10 -12.33 19.99
CA ASP A 357 -19.40 -12.27 21.42
C ASP A 357 -18.26 -12.78 22.28
N ASN A 358 -17.75 -11.92 23.16
CA ASN A 358 -16.64 -12.27 24.03
C ASN A 358 -17.03 -13.24 25.14
N PRO A 359 -16.10 -14.09 25.60
CA PRO A 359 -16.30 -14.92 26.79
C PRO A 359 -16.42 -14.07 28.06
N ALA A 360 -17.01 -14.65 29.12
CA ALA A 360 -17.32 -13.95 30.37
C ALA A 360 -16.11 -13.25 31.01
N PHE A 361 -14.90 -13.81 30.89
CA PHE A 361 -13.70 -13.22 31.47
C PHE A 361 -13.27 -11.89 30.82
N CYS A 362 -13.82 -11.54 29.65
CA CYS A 362 -13.59 -10.24 29.00
C CYS A 362 -14.59 -9.16 29.46
N ARG A 363 -15.72 -9.58 30.03
CA ARG A 363 -16.90 -8.74 30.28
C ARG A 363 -16.91 -8.18 31.70
N GLN A 364 -17.88 -7.31 31.95
CA GLN A 364 -18.12 -6.73 33.26
C GLN A 364 -18.34 -7.83 34.31
N GLY A 365 -17.75 -7.66 35.50
CA GLY A 365 -17.79 -8.64 36.59
C GLY A 365 -16.65 -9.66 36.59
N SER A 366 -15.77 -9.63 35.59
CA SER A 366 -14.57 -10.46 35.55
C SER A 366 -13.46 -9.99 36.50
N ASP A 367 -12.63 -10.93 36.95
CA ASP A 367 -11.41 -10.67 37.71
C ASP A 367 -10.18 -10.37 36.83
N HIS A 368 -10.30 -10.51 35.50
CA HIS A 368 -9.23 -10.17 34.59
C HIS A 368 -8.87 -8.67 34.71
N PRO A 369 -7.60 -8.28 34.96
CA PRO A 369 -7.22 -6.90 35.24
C PRO A 369 -7.72 -5.91 34.18
N SER A 370 -7.56 -6.25 32.90
CA SER A 370 -8.02 -5.40 31.78
C SER A 370 -9.55 -5.29 31.70
N ALA A 371 -10.29 -6.33 32.08
CA ALA A 371 -11.76 -6.31 32.09
C ALA A 371 -12.31 -5.47 33.26
N ARG A 372 -11.61 -5.44 34.40
CA ARG A 372 -11.91 -4.52 35.50
C ARG A 372 -11.68 -3.06 35.11
N ALA A 373 -10.66 -2.79 34.29
CA ALA A 373 -10.38 -1.44 33.79
C ALA A 373 -11.38 -1.01 32.72
N VAL A 374 -11.57 -1.82 31.67
CA VAL A 374 -12.51 -1.56 30.56
C VAL A 374 -13.06 -2.90 30.07
N PRO A 375 -14.28 -3.30 30.48
CA PRO A 375 -14.88 -4.55 30.00
C PRO A 375 -15.25 -4.45 28.51
N LEU A 376 -15.15 -5.56 27.79
CA LEU A 376 -15.43 -5.65 26.36
C LEU A 376 -16.43 -6.78 26.07
N ASP A 377 -17.57 -6.44 25.48
CA ASP A 377 -18.62 -7.42 25.17
C ASP A 377 -18.35 -8.21 23.90
N GLN A 378 -17.60 -7.63 22.95
CA GLN A 378 -17.36 -8.21 21.63
C GLN A 378 -15.93 -7.97 21.13
N SER A 379 -15.44 -8.89 20.29
CA SER A 379 -14.23 -8.77 19.48
C SER A 379 -14.45 -9.46 18.14
N ASN A 380 -14.22 -8.73 17.04
CA ASN A 380 -14.59 -9.16 15.69
C ASN A 380 -13.47 -9.88 14.91
N ARG A 381 -12.23 -9.90 15.41
CA ARG A 381 -11.05 -10.57 14.82
C ARG A 381 -10.00 -10.79 15.92
N HIS A 382 -9.32 -11.93 15.89
CA HIS A 382 -8.34 -12.36 16.90
C HIS A 382 -6.97 -12.70 16.27
N LEU A 383 -6.25 -13.70 16.77
CA LEU A 383 -4.94 -14.08 16.27
C LEU A 383 -4.89 -15.55 15.82
N ALA A 384 -4.10 -15.81 14.79
CA ALA A 384 -3.69 -17.15 14.40
C ALA A 384 -2.18 -17.16 14.17
N MET A 385 -1.51 -18.23 14.60
CA MET A 385 -0.10 -18.48 14.31
C MET A 385 0.03 -19.77 13.49
N TYR A 386 0.68 -19.69 12.34
CA TYR A 386 1.06 -20.84 11.52
C TYR A 386 2.55 -21.12 11.68
N ASP A 387 2.88 -22.36 12.00
CA ASP A 387 4.26 -22.84 12.03
C ASP A 387 4.56 -23.61 10.72
N PRO A 388 5.38 -23.06 9.81
CA PRO A 388 5.73 -23.74 8.57
C PRO A 388 6.53 -25.04 8.77
N ALA A 389 7.21 -25.21 9.90
CA ALA A 389 8.03 -26.40 10.16
C ALA A 389 7.17 -27.62 10.48
N THR A 390 6.04 -27.43 11.17
CA THR A 390 5.09 -28.49 11.54
C THR A 390 3.82 -28.48 10.71
N ALA A 391 3.60 -27.43 9.91
CA ALA A 391 2.37 -27.16 9.16
C ALA A 391 1.11 -27.08 10.06
N THR A 392 1.25 -26.57 11.28
CA THR A 392 0.14 -26.47 12.25
C THR A 392 -0.28 -25.04 12.54
N PHE A 393 -1.59 -24.83 12.74
CA PHE A 393 -2.15 -23.58 13.25
C PHE A 393 -2.38 -23.63 14.75
N THR A 394 -2.03 -22.55 15.44
CA THR A 394 -2.47 -22.22 16.80
C THR A 394 -3.42 -21.03 16.74
N LEU A 395 -4.68 -21.24 17.07
CA LEU A 395 -5.71 -20.20 17.08
C LEU A 395 -5.81 -19.60 18.48
N ILE A 396 -5.79 -18.28 18.60
CA ILE A 396 -5.76 -17.55 19.86
C ILE A 396 -6.95 -16.58 19.90
N SER A 397 -7.85 -16.74 20.87
CA SER A 397 -9.03 -15.89 21.05
C SER A 397 -8.69 -14.70 21.96
N THR A 398 -8.79 -13.50 21.41
CA THR A 398 -8.58 -12.23 22.13
C THR A 398 -9.91 -11.62 22.60
N CYS A 399 -9.87 -10.86 23.69
CA CYS A 399 -10.99 -10.06 24.18
C CYS A 399 -11.17 -8.74 23.42
N PHE A 400 -10.12 -8.24 22.79
CA PHE A 400 -10.12 -7.01 22.00
C PHE A 400 -10.06 -7.34 20.50
N PRO A 401 -10.61 -6.47 19.63
CA PRO A 401 -10.51 -6.64 18.18
C PRO A 401 -9.08 -6.40 17.70
N THR A 402 -8.74 -7.01 16.55
CA THR A 402 -7.39 -6.94 15.97
C THR A 402 -7.44 -6.56 14.50
N HIS A 403 -6.43 -5.84 14.00
CA HIS A 403 -6.32 -5.44 12.60
C HIS A 403 -4.88 -5.49 12.07
N HIS A 404 -4.02 -4.53 12.42
CA HIS A 404 -2.57 -4.66 12.24
C HIS A 404 -1.95 -5.21 13.52
N LEU A 405 -0.84 -5.95 13.39
CA LEU A 405 -0.10 -6.51 14.51
C LEU A 405 1.40 -6.21 14.34
N ASN A 406 2.12 -6.00 15.44
CA ASN A 406 3.55 -5.75 15.40
C ASN A 406 4.26 -6.26 16.65
N PHE A 407 5.48 -6.77 16.48
CA PHE A 407 6.28 -7.32 17.57
C PHE A 407 7.13 -6.24 18.24
N ALA A 408 7.06 -6.20 19.57
CA ALA A 408 8.06 -5.54 20.38
C ALA A 408 9.40 -6.30 20.35
N SER A 409 10.49 -5.59 20.63
CA SER A 409 11.81 -6.16 20.86
C SER A 409 12.11 -6.26 22.36
N ASP A 410 11.13 -6.76 23.13
CA ASP A 410 11.22 -6.94 24.58
C ASP A 410 11.43 -8.41 24.99
N ALA A 411 11.64 -8.65 26.29
CA ALA A 411 11.92 -9.97 26.83
C ALA A 411 10.72 -10.93 26.79
N ASP A 412 9.51 -10.38 26.65
CA ASP A 412 8.24 -11.11 26.59
C ASP A 412 7.79 -11.40 25.15
N GLN A 413 8.48 -10.81 24.17
CA GLN A 413 8.15 -10.88 22.76
C GLN A 413 6.71 -10.39 22.52
N THR A 414 6.37 -9.28 23.19
CA THR A 414 5.01 -8.73 23.22
C THR A 414 4.54 -8.44 21.80
N LEU A 415 3.37 -8.96 21.45
CA LEU A 415 2.69 -8.64 20.20
C LEU A 415 1.60 -7.60 20.48
N TRP A 416 1.67 -6.45 19.81
CA TRP A 416 0.70 -5.36 19.94
C TRP A 416 -0.24 -5.33 18.75
N MET A 417 -1.53 -5.05 18.99
CA MET A 417 -2.57 -5.08 17.97
C MET A 417 -3.38 -3.78 17.94
N SER A 418 -3.63 -3.29 16.74
CA SER A 418 -4.59 -2.21 16.50
C SER A 418 -6.01 -2.75 16.35
N SER A 419 -7.04 -1.92 16.55
CA SER A 419 -8.44 -2.30 16.44
C SER A 419 -9.02 -2.16 15.02
N GLY A 420 -8.38 -1.36 14.16
CA GLY A 420 -8.91 -0.98 12.85
C GLY A 420 -9.86 0.22 12.91
N ILE A 421 -10.50 0.52 11.76
CA ILE A 421 -11.31 1.74 11.54
C ILE A 421 -12.77 1.58 12.02
N GLU A 422 -13.29 0.36 12.10
CA GLU A 422 -14.72 0.12 12.34
C GLU A 422 -15.05 -0.03 13.83
N GLY A 423 -15.72 0.98 14.40
CA GLY A 423 -16.46 0.86 15.67
C GLY A 423 -15.66 0.34 16.86
N GLY A 424 -14.33 0.48 16.84
CA GLY A 424 -13.45 -0.08 17.84
C GLY A 424 -13.74 0.45 19.26
N PRO A 425 -13.42 -0.33 20.30
CA PRO A 425 -13.81 -0.03 21.68
C PRO A 425 -12.92 1.04 22.36
N GLY A 426 -12.05 1.73 21.62
CA GLY A 426 -11.16 2.75 22.21
C GLY A 426 -10.08 2.17 23.12
N VAL A 427 -9.50 1.02 22.76
CA VAL A 427 -8.43 0.34 23.51
C VAL A 427 -7.32 -0.12 22.57
N ILE A 428 -6.13 -0.33 23.12
CA ILE A 428 -5.05 -1.08 22.48
C ILE A 428 -4.83 -2.39 23.24
N GLY A 429 -4.64 -3.48 22.49
CA GLY A 429 -4.45 -4.82 23.05
C GLY A 429 -3.07 -5.39 22.77
N TRP A 430 -2.64 -6.32 23.62
CA TRP A 430 -1.39 -7.05 23.46
C TRP A 430 -1.49 -8.52 23.87
N LEU A 431 -0.53 -9.32 23.41
CA LEU A 431 -0.28 -10.68 23.82
C LEU A 431 1.18 -10.81 24.29
N ASN A 432 1.39 -11.24 25.53
CA ASN A 432 2.69 -11.74 25.99
C ASN A 432 2.91 -13.13 25.36
N ARG A 433 3.59 -13.14 24.22
CA ARG A 433 3.81 -14.37 23.45
C ARG A 433 4.60 -15.40 24.23
N ARG A 434 5.63 -14.98 24.97
CA ARG A 434 6.47 -15.90 25.75
C ARG A 434 5.65 -16.64 26.80
N LEU A 435 4.80 -15.91 27.53
CA LEU A 435 3.91 -16.50 28.52
C LEU A 435 2.91 -17.46 27.87
N PHE A 436 2.29 -17.05 26.76
CA PHE A 436 1.38 -17.92 26.00
C PHE A 436 2.04 -19.23 25.58
N GLU A 437 3.26 -19.19 25.03
CA GLU A 437 3.99 -20.40 24.63
C GLU A 437 4.36 -21.30 25.81
N GLN A 438 4.59 -20.73 26.99
CA GLN A 438 4.92 -21.49 28.20
C GLN A 438 3.71 -22.18 28.83
N THR A 439 2.53 -21.57 28.73
CA THR A 439 1.34 -22.01 29.48
C THR A 439 0.20 -22.51 28.62
N ALA A 440 0.20 -22.20 27.32
CA ALA A 440 -0.96 -22.31 26.42
C ALA A 440 -2.22 -21.56 26.91
N ASP A 441 -2.08 -20.67 27.88
CA ASP A 441 -3.18 -19.93 28.49
C ASP A 441 -3.33 -18.56 27.82
N GLU A 442 -4.21 -18.50 26.82
CA GLU A 442 -4.51 -17.26 26.11
C GLU A 442 -5.18 -16.21 26.98
N GLN A 443 -5.90 -16.59 28.06
CA GLN A 443 -6.58 -15.64 28.94
C GLN A 443 -5.55 -14.88 29.76
N ARG A 444 -4.61 -15.61 30.36
CA ARG A 444 -3.55 -15.03 31.19
C ARG A 444 -2.50 -14.28 30.37
N ALA A 445 -2.28 -14.68 29.12
CA ALA A 445 -1.23 -14.10 28.29
C ALA A 445 -1.64 -12.80 27.58
N GLN A 446 -2.91 -12.38 27.62
CA GLN A 446 -3.38 -11.19 26.91
C GLN A 446 -3.75 -10.04 27.85
N GLY A 447 -3.76 -8.83 27.30
CA GLY A 447 -4.26 -7.65 28.01
C GLY A 447 -4.67 -6.54 27.07
N TRP A 448 -5.39 -5.54 27.60
CA TRP A 448 -5.77 -4.34 26.87
C TRP A 448 -5.89 -3.15 27.82
N THR A 449 -5.76 -1.95 27.27
CA THR A 449 -5.85 -0.71 28.04
C THR A 449 -6.56 0.37 27.23
N PRO A 450 -7.38 1.24 27.86
CA PRO A 450 -7.86 2.47 27.24
C PRO A 450 -6.70 3.42 26.94
N PHE A 451 -6.93 4.39 26.06
CA PHE A 451 -6.01 5.49 25.82
C PHE A 451 -6.25 6.60 26.84
N ILE A 452 -5.30 6.81 27.74
CA ILE A 452 -5.38 7.81 28.82
C ILE A 452 -4.32 8.88 28.60
N VAL A 453 -4.74 10.13 28.39
CA VAL A 453 -3.86 11.28 28.25
C VAL A 453 -3.61 11.89 29.62
N ASP A 454 -2.34 12.11 29.97
CA ASP A 454 -1.88 12.77 31.20
C ASP A 454 -2.22 14.27 31.16
N THR A 455 -3.50 14.60 31.27
CA THR A 455 -4.00 15.98 31.30
C THR A 455 -3.79 16.63 32.67
N SER A 456 -3.58 15.84 33.73
CA SER A 456 -3.17 16.32 35.05
C SER A 456 -1.71 16.83 35.05
N GLY A 457 -0.86 16.27 34.18
CA GLY A 457 0.50 16.69 33.91
C GLY A 457 1.55 16.13 34.88
N ASN A 458 1.22 15.11 35.67
CA ASN A 458 2.09 14.61 36.74
C ASN A 458 2.97 13.41 36.33
N GLY A 459 2.80 12.90 35.10
CA GLY A 459 3.63 11.86 34.52
C GLY A 459 3.32 10.42 34.96
N ARG A 460 2.20 10.19 35.64
CA ARG A 460 1.71 8.86 35.97
C ARG A 460 0.24 8.76 35.58
N ARG A 461 -0.22 7.56 35.27
CA ARG A 461 -1.65 7.32 35.06
C ARG A 461 -2.37 7.32 36.40
N ASP A 462 -3.26 8.29 36.57
CA ASP A 462 -4.11 8.45 37.76
C ASP A 462 -5.58 8.11 37.45
N ALA A 463 -6.48 8.46 38.38
CA ALA A 463 -7.90 8.50 38.09
C ALA A 463 -8.16 9.41 36.88
N TYR A 464 -9.05 9.00 35.99
CA TYR A 464 -9.35 9.74 34.76
C TYR A 464 -10.83 10.04 34.63
N VAL A 465 -11.14 11.08 33.86
CA VAL A 465 -12.49 11.34 33.36
C VAL A 465 -12.71 10.60 32.04
N GLU A 466 -13.93 10.11 31.81
CA GLU A 466 -14.31 9.46 30.56
C GLU A 466 -14.34 10.45 29.39
N ALA A 467 -14.20 9.94 28.17
CA ALA A 467 -14.18 10.77 26.97
C ALA A 467 -15.47 11.57 26.81
N GLY A 468 -15.34 12.88 26.55
CA GLY A 468 -16.47 13.81 26.42
C GLY A 468 -17.03 14.34 27.75
N ALA A 469 -16.59 13.82 28.89
CA ALA A 469 -16.90 14.41 30.19
C ALA A 469 -16.14 15.74 30.40
N PRO A 470 -16.62 16.63 31.29
CA PRO A 470 -15.89 17.84 31.65
C PRO A 470 -14.48 17.52 32.17
N ALA A 471 -13.49 18.32 31.75
CA ALA A 471 -12.13 18.18 32.23
C ALA A 471 -12.03 18.45 33.73
N ASP A 472 -11.21 17.66 34.43
CA ASP A 472 -10.91 17.79 35.86
C ASP A 472 -9.38 17.95 35.99
N PRO A 473 -8.86 19.11 36.46
CA PRO A 473 -7.42 19.36 36.53
C PRO A 473 -6.64 18.39 37.43
N ALA A 474 -7.32 17.66 38.32
CA ALA A 474 -6.70 16.67 39.20
C ALA A 474 -6.71 15.25 38.61
N LYS A 475 -7.24 15.06 37.40
CA LYS A 475 -7.43 13.75 36.76
C LYS A 475 -6.92 13.75 35.33
N ASP A 476 -6.58 12.56 34.88
CA ASP A 476 -6.27 12.32 33.48
C ASP A 476 -7.54 12.27 32.62
N THR A 477 -7.40 12.17 31.31
CA THR A 477 -8.54 12.13 30.40
C THR A 477 -8.44 10.93 29.47
N ARG A 478 -9.49 10.10 29.46
CA ARG A 478 -9.61 9.05 28.46
C ARG A 478 -9.96 9.67 27.10
N VAL A 479 -9.28 9.22 26.05
CA VAL A 479 -9.62 9.55 24.67
C VAL A 479 -10.14 8.31 23.95
N MET A 480 -11.20 8.48 23.16
CA MET A 480 -11.70 7.42 22.29
C MET A 480 -10.93 7.44 20.97
N ALA A 481 -9.86 6.66 20.92
CA ALA A 481 -9.04 6.48 19.72
C ALA A 481 -9.17 5.04 19.21
N ASN A 482 -9.37 4.88 17.90
CA ASN A 482 -9.33 3.60 17.23
C ASN A 482 -8.14 3.59 16.29
N LEU A 483 -7.13 2.81 16.63
CA LEU A 483 -5.89 2.78 15.86
C LEU A 483 -6.07 1.92 14.62
N TYR A 484 -5.67 2.47 13.47
CA TYR A 484 -5.55 1.72 12.23
C TYR A 484 -4.19 1.04 12.14
N ALA A 485 -3.10 1.82 12.13
CA ALA A 485 -1.73 1.31 12.22
C ALA A 485 -1.34 0.93 13.65
N VAL A 486 -0.37 0.01 13.78
CA VAL A 486 0.36 -0.22 15.03
C VAL A 486 1.84 -0.45 14.71
N ALA A 487 2.71 0.30 15.36
CA ALA A 487 4.15 0.18 15.23
C ALA A 487 4.81 0.30 16.60
N VAL A 488 5.75 -0.59 16.91
CA VAL A 488 6.50 -0.53 18.17
C VAL A 488 7.83 0.14 17.90
N SER A 489 8.09 1.25 18.59
CA SER A 489 9.32 2.01 18.47
C SER A 489 10.50 1.22 19.04
N PRO A 490 11.53 0.91 18.22
CA PRO A 490 12.72 0.26 18.74
C PRO A 490 13.61 1.24 19.54
N ALA A 491 13.32 2.55 19.50
CA ALA A 491 14.07 3.57 20.21
C ALA A 491 13.74 3.61 21.71
N ASP A 492 12.46 3.42 22.06
CA ASP A 492 11.96 3.63 23.43
C ASP A 492 10.86 2.63 23.86
N GLY A 493 10.47 1.69 23.00
CA GLY A 493 9.42 0.71 23.28
C GLY A 493 7.99 1.27 23.24
N ALA A 494 7.81 2.54 22.88
CA ALA A 494 6.47 3.11 22.75
C ALA A 494 5.72 2.55 21.55
N VAL A 495 4.41 2.44 21.67
CA VAL A 495 3.54 1.92 20.63
C VAL A 495 2.84 3.08 19.94
N TRP A 496 3.05 3.21 18.64
CA TRP A 496 2.45 4.25 17.82
C TRP A 496 1.32 3.70 16.98
N GLY A 497 0.34 4.53 16.67
CA GLY A 497 -0.72 4.22 15.73
C GLY A 497 -1.42 5.46 15.18
N THR A 498 -2.31 5.25 14.24
CA THR A 498 -3.01 6.32 13.50
C THR A 498 -4.50 6.30 13.78
N VAL A 499 -5.08 7.48 13.97
CA VAL A 499 -6.52 7.69 14.05
C VAL A 499 -6.99 8.28 12.73
N VAL A 500 -7.62 7.44 11.90
CA VAL A 500 -8.14 7.82 10.59
C VAL A 500 -9.31 8.80 10.75
N GLY A 501 -9.35 9.84 9.93
CA GLY A 501 -10.41 10.85 9.96
C GLY A 501 -9.91 12.19 9.46
N TYR A 502 -10.80 13.18 9.42
CA TYR A 502 -10.42 14.56 9.13
C TYR A 502 -10.44 15.40 10.41
N PRO A 503 -9.36 16.13 10.75
CA PRO A 503 -8.03 16.07 10.12
C PRO A 503 -7.26 14.78 10.47
N GLY A 504 -7.71 14.06 11.51
CA GLY A 504 -7.09 12.83 12.02
C GLY A 504 -5.86 13.11 12.89
N ALA A 505 -5.31 12.04 13.48
CA ALA A 505 -4.21 12.14 14.44
C ALA A 505 -3.30 10.91 14.42
N ILE A 506 -2.17 11.02 15.10
CA ILE A 506 -1.36 9.89 15.55
C ILE A 506 -1.41 9.80 17.07
N VAL A 507 -1.29 8.60 17.59
CA VAL A 507 -1.29 8.32 19.03
C VAL A 507 -0.02 7.55 19.38
N ARG A 508 0.65 7.97 20.45
CA ARG A 508 1.78 7.28 21.06
C ARG A 508 1.36 6.76 22.42
N VAL A 509 1.58 5.49 22.69
CA VAL A 509 1.31 4.84 23.98
C VAL A 509 2.64 4.43 24.61
N THR A 510 2.89 4.91 25.82
CA THR A 510 3.99 4.42 26.67
C THR A 510 3.42 3.32 27.55
N PRO A 511 3.79 2.04 27.36
CA PRO A 511 3.11 0.94 28.06
C PRO A 511 3.36 0.92 29.57
N GLY A 512 4.51 1.39 30.06
CA GLY A 512 4.89 1.22 31.47
C GLY A 512 5.24 -0.24 31.81
N ARG A 513 5.24 -0.61 33.10
CA ARG A 513 5.57 -1.99 33.54
C ARG A 513 4.35 -2.91 33.47
N ASN A 514 3.19 -2.38 33.83
CA ASN A 514 1.91 -3.04 33.70
C ASN A 514 0.97 -2.17 32.85
N PRO A 515 0.86 -2.44 31.53
CA PRO A 515 0.12 -1.56 30.63
C PRO A 515 -1.36 -1.40 30.96
N THR A 516 -1.96 -2.33 31.71
CA THR A 516 -3.36 -2.20 32.14
C THR A 516 -3.59 -0.97 33.03
N VAL A 517 -2.60 -0.58 33.84
CA VAL A 517 -2.73 0.49 34.85
C VAL A 517 -1.71 1.61 34.70
N ASP A 518 -0.56 1.35 34.07
CA ASP A 518 0.53 2.33 33.93
C ASP A 518 0.48 3.09 32.60
N ALA A 519 -0.20 2.54 31.57
CA ALA A 519 -0.07 3.05 30.21
C ALA A 519 -0.61 4.48 30.07
N LEU A 520 0.22 5.36 29.53
CA LEU A 520 -0.11 6.74 29.18
C LEU A 520 -0.05 6.94 27.67
N SER A 521 -0.95 7.76 27.16
CA SER A 521 -1.12 8.08 25.77
C SER A 521 -0.85 9.56 25.50
N GLU A 522 -0.30 9.84 24.33
CA GLU A 522 -0.16 11.16 23.75
C GLU A 522 -0.88 11.16 22.40
N ILE A 523 -1.56 12.24 22.06
CA ILE A 523 -2.27 12.39 20.79
C ILE A 523 -1.77 13.65 20.08
N TYR A 524 -1.52 13.52 18.77
CA TYR A 524 -1.01 14.59 17.93
C TYR A 524 -1.84 14.69 16.66
N GLN A 525 -2.60 15.78 16.55
CA GLN A 525 -3.45 16.05 15.39
C GLN A 525 -2.58 16.45 14.20
N VAL A 526 -2.91 15.98 12.99
CA VAL A 526 -2.22 16.40 11.78
C VAL A 526 -2.53 17.88 11.49
N PRO A 527 -1.52 18.76 11.35
CA PRO A 527 -1.73 20.17 11.03
C PRO A 527 -1.99 20.37 9.54
N ALA A 528 -2.71 21.43 9.19
CA ALA A 528 -2.86 21.87 7.81
C ALA A 528 -1.47 22.23 7.20
N PRO A 529 -1.26 22.04 5.88
CA PRO A 529 -2.22 21.53 4.89
C PRO A 529 -2.41 19.99 4.93
N GLY A 530 -1.75 19.29 5.84
CA GLY A 530 -1.91 17.84 6.03
C GLY A 530 -3.28 17.47 6.60
N PHE A 531 -3.77 16.28 6.24
CA PHE A 531 -4.95 15.65 6.84
C PHE A 531 -5.07 14.19 6.42
N GLY A 532 -5.89 13.43 7.14
CA GLY A 532 -6.33 12.09 6.76
C GLY A 532 -5.24 11.04 6.85
N PRO A 533 -4.61 10.84 8.02
CA PRO A 533 -3.64 9.77 8.20
C PRO A 533 -4.30 8.42 7.96
N ARG A 534 -3.57 7.51 7.30
CA ARG A 534 -3.97 6.11 7.14
C ARG A 534 -2.95 5.21 7.83
N GLY A 535 -2.15 4.46 7.08
CA GLY A 535 -1.08 3.66 7.64
C GLY A 535 0.21 4.46 7.88
N GLY A 536 0.96 4.06 8.91
CA GLY A 536 2.22 4.68 9.28
C GLY A 536 3.05 3.79 10.17
N ASP A 537 4.32 4.13 10.30
CA ASP A 537 5.34 3.32 10.95
C ASP A 537 6.42 4.22 11.57
N VAL A 538 7.18 3.68 12.51
CA VAL A 538 8.19 4.41 13.27
C VAL A 538 9.59 4.00 12.85
N ASP A 539 10.48 4.96 12.70
CA ASP A 539 11.89 4.69 12.40
C ASP A 539 12.69 4.34 13.67
N ARG A 540 13.98 4.00 13.48
CA ARG A 540 14.83 3.63 14.61
C ARG A 540 15.24 4.80 15.50
N ASP A 541 15.00 6.03 15.07
CA ASP A 541 15.31 7.25 15.81
C ASP A 541 14.07 7.78 16.56
N GLY A 542 12.93 7.10 16.43
CA GLY A 542 11.67 7.42 17.10
C GLY A 542 10.80 8.44 16.36
N VAL A 543 11.10 8.75 15.10
CA VAL A 543 10.26 9.60 14.25
C VAL A 543 9.15 8.76 13.64
N TYR A 544 7.91 9.22 13.75
CA TYR A 544 6.77 8.54 13.18
C TYR A 544 6.47 9.05 11.76
N TRP A 545 6.34 8.13 10.80
CA TRP A 545 6.09 8.44 9.40
C TRP A 545 4.71 7.94 8.98
N VAL A 546 3.94 8.76 8.26
CA VAL A 546 2.53 8.46 7.98
C VAL A 546 2.08 8.95 6.60
N SER A 547 1.29 8.11 5.92
CA SER A 547 0.62 8.45 4.67
C SER A 547 -0.63 9.30 4.93
N LEU A 548 -0.73 10.47 4.28
CA LEU A 548 -1.82 11.41 4.47
C LEU A 548 -2.69 11.54 3.20
N ALA A 549 -4.01 11.56 3.37
CA ALA A 549 -4.99 11.79 2.30
C ALA A 549 -4.83 13.16 1.61
N SER A 550 -4.14 14.12 2.24
CA SER A 550 -3.71 15.37 1.59
C SER A 550 -2.73 15.18 0.42
N GLY A 551 -2.18 13.97 0.22
CA GLY A 551 -1.14 13.71 -0.79
C GLY A 551 0.27 14.08 -0.30
N HIS A 552 0.51 13.93 1.00
CA HIS A 552 1.80 14.11 1.63
C HIS A 552 2.24 12.84 2.36
N LEU A 553 3.55 12.64 2.45
CA LEU A 553 4.17 11.89 3.52
C LEU A 553 4.38 12.84 4.71
N GLY A 554 3.79 12.54 5.86
CA GLY A 554 4.06 13.25 7.11
C GLY A 554 5.17 12.56 7.90
N SER A 555 6.09 13.33 8.46
CA SER A 555 6.96 12.91 9.55
C SER A 555 6.62 13.67 10.82
N PHE A 556 6.66 12.97 11.95
CA PHE A 556 6.43 13.54 13.27
C PHE A 556 7.59 13.21 14.21
N ASP A 557 8.31 14.24 14.63
CA ASP A 557 9.38 14.15 15.61
C ASP A 557 8.94 14.76 16.94
N ARG A 558 8.62 13.88 17.89
CA ARG A 558 8.20 14.24 19.25
C ARG A 558 9.21 15.12 19.98
N ARG A 559 10.50 15.06 19.64
CA ARG A 559 11.56 15.82 20.32
C ARG A 559 11.44 17.33 20.08
N ASN A 560 10.72 17.72 19.04
CA ASN A 560 10.46 19.13 18.73
C ASN A 560 9.28 19.71 19.53
N CYS A 561 8.48 18.87 20.19
CA CYS A 561 7.30 19.34 20.92
C CYS A 561 7.66 20.10 22.20
N ASN A 562 7.08 21.29 22.36
CA ASN A 562 7.21 22.09 23.57
C ASN A 562 6.39 21.53 24.75
N VAL A 563 5.26 20.91 24.45
CA VAL A 563 4.33 20.34 25.44
C VAL A 563 4.12 18.87 25.11
N LEU A 564 4.18 18.01 26.13
CA LEU A 564 4.02 16.56 26.01
C LEU A 564 2.91 16.01 26.92
N ARG A 565 2.45 16.80 27.89
CA ARG A 565 1.46 16.46 28.92
C ARG A 565 0.87 17.73 29.54
N GLY A 566 -0.15 17.57 30.35
CA GLY A 566 -0.90 18.64 30.99
C GLY A 566 -2.15 19.05 30.21
N PRO A 567 -2.89 20.07 30.69
CA PRO A 567 -4.24 20.36 30.23
C PRO A 567 -4.33 20.84 28.79
N SER A 568 -3.23 21.30 28.21
CA SER A 568 -3.15 21.71 26.79
C SER A 568 -2.71 20.59 25.86
N ALA A 569 -2.31 19.41 26.35
CA ALA A 569 -1.80 18.30 25.55
C ALA A 569 -2.91 17.50 24.83
N THR A 570 -3.83 18.19 24.15
CA THR A 570 -5.11 17.65 23.66
C THR A 570 -5.13 17.35 22.15
N GLY A 571 -3.97 17.20 21.51
CA GLY A 571 -3.87 16.95 20.06
C GLY A 571 -3.19 18.05 19.26
N ALA A 572 -3.70 19.28 19.31
CA ALA A 572 -3.27 20.37 18.44
C ALA A 572 -2.01 21.13 18.91
N HIS A 573 -1.43 20.74 20.03
CA HIS A 573 -0.43 21.51 20.78
C HIS A 573 1.01 21.40 20.27
N CYS A 574 1.30 20.45 19.37
CA CYS A 574 2.64 20.26 18.81
C CYS A 574 2.61 20.27 17.26
N PRO A 575 2.23 21.38 16.61
CA PRO A 575 2.39 21.52 15.16
C PRO A 575 3.88 21.49 14.74
N GLU A 576 4.79 21.96 15.60
CA GLU A 576 6.24 22.01 15.35
C GLU A 576 6.90 20.63 15.25
N GLY A 577 6.23 19.58 15.74
CA GLY A 577 6.66 18.20 15.56
C GLY A 577 6.49 17.69 14.13
N TRP A 578 5.64 18.33 13.32
CA TRP A 578 5.28 17.83 11.98
C TRP A 578 6.13 18.44 10.87
N THR A 579 6.53 17.59 9.91
CA THR A 579 7.02 18.02 8.59
C THR A 579 6.23 17.28 7.50
N LEU A 580 5.84 18.00 6.45
CA LEU A 580 5.05 17.45 5.34
C LEU A 580 5.87 17.44 4.04
N HIS A 581 5.90 16.29 3.36
CA HIS A 581 6.59 16.10 2.10
C HIS A 581 5.57 15.75 1.00
N GLN A 582 5.42 16.62 0.00
CA GLN A 582 4.44 16.42 -1.07
C GLN A 582 4.81 15.20 -1.93
N LEU A 583 3.86 14.26 -2.07
CA LEU A 583 4.04 13.08 -2.91
C LEU A 583 4.07 13.48 -4.39
N PRO A 584 4.82 12.76 -5.24
CA PRO A 584 4.89 13.05 -6.67
C PRO A 584 3.53 12.82 -7.37
N GLY A 585 3.34 13.50 -8.51
CA GLY A 585 2.13 13.41 -9.32
C GLY A 585 1.23 14.66 -9.25
N PRO A 586 0.17 14.71 -10.08
CA PRO A 586 -0.75 15.83 -10.12
C PRO A 586 -1.63 15.87 -8.86
N GLN A 587 -2.06 17.06 -8.47
CA GLN A 587 -3.20 17.25 -7.58
C GLN A 587 -4.52 17.15 -8.38
N LEU A 588 -5.67 16.95 -7.72
CA LEU A 588 -6.98 17.13 -8.38
C LEU A 588 -7.07 18.53 -8.99
N ARG A 589 -7.60 18.63 -10.20
CA ARG A 589 -7.54 19.84 -11.06
C ARG A 589 -7.97 21.13 -10.34
N ASP A 590 -9.00 21.09 -9.49
CA ASP A 590 -9.57 22.27 -8.84
C ASP A 590 -9.24 22.38 -7.34
N VAL A 591 -8.24 21.63 -6.87
CA VAL A 591 -7.75 21.73 -5.48
C VAL A 591 -6.48 22.56 -5.48
N GLU A 592 -6.54 23.73 -4.86
CA GLU A 592 -5.44 24.70 -4.79
C GLU A 592 -4.44 24.40 -3.67
N ASP A 593 -4.81 23.59 -2.67
CA ASP A 593 -3.88 23.17 -1.62
C ASP A 593 -2.74 22.35 -2.20
N ALA A 594 -1.53 22.63 -1.72
CA ALA A 594 -0.36 21.80 -1.99
C ALA A 594 -0.65 20.33 -1.63
N GLY A 595 -0.14 19.41 -2.44
CA GLY A 595 -0.41 17.98 -2.29
C GLY A 595 -0.44 17.26 -3.63
N SER A 596 -0.95 16.04 -3.61
CA SER A 596 -1.10 15.17 -4.77
C SER A 596 -2.45 14.45 -4.71
N ALA A 597 -2.95 14.03 -5.87
CA ALA A 597 -4.12 13.17 -5.99
C ALA A 597 -3.89 11.76 -5.43
N GLU A 598 -2.63 11.40 -5.14
CA GLU A 598 -2.27 10.12 -4.52
C GLU A 598 -3.04 9.85 -3.22
N ALA A 599 -3.48 8.61 -3.06
CA ALA A 599 -4.26 8.09 -1.95
C ALA A 599 -3.49 6.93 -1.27
N SER A 600 -2.29 7.23 -0.78
CA SER A 600 -1.37 6.23 -0.23
C SER A 600 -1.96 5.43 0.93
N TYR A 601 -1.71 4.11 0.92
CA TYR A 601 -2.30 3.20 1.89
C TYR A 601 -1.57 3.20 3.24
N TYR A 602 -0.25 3.06 3.19
CA TYR A 602 0.60 2.88 4.35
C TYR A 602 1.97 3.53 4.10
N THR A 603 2.74 3.75 5.17
CA THR A 603 4.17 4.06 5.11
C THR A 603 4.91 3.05 5.99
N TRP A 604 5.90 2.37 5.44
CA TRP A 604 6.77 1.40 6.14
C TRP A 604 8.21 1.93 6.14
N VAL A 605 8.96 1.71 7.22
CA VAL A 605 10.36 2.20 7.30
C VAL A 605 11.35 1.04 7.16
N ASP A 606 12.32 1.16 6.25
CA ASP A 606 13.47 0.26 6.12
C ASP A 606 14.51 0.55 7.20
N TRP A 607 14.50 -0.17 8.31
CA TRP A 607 15.46 0.02 9.41
C TRP A 607 16.89 -0.44 9.09
N PHE A 608 17.05 -1.32 8.11
CA PHE A 608 18.25 -2.16 7.96
C PHE A 608 18.93 -2.06 6.60
N ASP A 609 18.49 -1.16 5.73
CA ASP A 609 18.97 -1.07 4.36
C ASP A 609 18.75 -2.39 3.60
N THR A 610 17.54 -2.94 3.72
CA THR A 610 17.12 -4.16 3.03
C THR A 610 16.98 -3.97 1.53
N PHE A 611 16.85 -2.73 1.04
CA PHE A 611 16.74 -2.42 -0.39
C PHE A 611 18.03 -1.90 -1.04
N GLY A 612 18.92 -1.23 -0.29
CA GLY A 612 20.13 -0.60 -0.82
C GLY A 612 20.07 0.93 -0.97
N LEU A 613 19.09 1.59 -0.31
CA LEU A 613 18.94 3.06 -0.30
C LEU A 613 19.41 3.71 1.01
N GLY A 614 19.90 2.92 1.96
CA GLY A 614 20.29 3.36 3.29
C GLY A 614 19.34 2.87 4.38
N ARG A 615 19.69 3.18 5.63
CA ARG A 615 18.92 2.83 6.82
C ARG A 615 17.90 3.93 7.14
N ASN A 616 16.83 3.56 7.83
CA ASN A 616 15.71 4.43 8.21
C ASN A 616 15.07 5.13 7.00
N VAL A 617 14.89 4.42 5.89
CA VAL A 617 14.26 4.97 4.68
C VAL A 617 12.74 4.71 4.75
N PRO A 618 11.89 5.75 4.84
CA PRO A 618 10.45 5.57 4.75
C PRO A 618 10.03 5.29 3.30
N ILE A 619 9.13 4.31 3.14
CA ILE A 619 8.61 3.80 1.87
C ILE A 619 7.09 3.90 1.90
N VAL A 620 6.53 4.69 1.00
CA VAL A 620 5.10 4.95 0.87
C VAL A 620 4.48 4.00 -0.13
N MET A 621 3.37 3.38 0.23
CA MET A 621 2.58 2.53 -0.66
C MET A 621 1.63 3.41 -1.50
N GLY A 622 2.00 3.67 -2.75
CA GLY A 622 1.26 4.54 -3.67
C GLY A 622 0.16 3.78 -4.41
N ASN A 623 -1.07 3.85 -3.89
CA ASN A 623 -2.21 3.15 -4.46
C ASN A 623 -2.52 3.58 -5.89
N LEU A 624 -2.36 4.86 -6.22
CA LEU A 624 -2.79 5.40 -7.51
C LEU A 624 -1.65 5.63 -8.49
N SER A 625 -0.40 5.62 -8.01
CA SER A 625 0.81 5.84 -8.80
C SER A 625 1.43 4.57 -9.39
N ASP A 626 0.83 3.41 -9.16
CA ASP A 626 1.36 2.09 -9.55
C ASP A 626 2.79 1.85 -9.03
N SER A 627 3.07 2.33 -7.82
CA SER A 627 4.42 2.34 -7.28
C SER A 627 4.47 2.28 -5.77
N ILE A 628 5.63 1.87 -5.25
CA ILE A 628 6.07 2.24 -3.91
C ILE A 628 7.10 3.37 -4.02
N LEU A 629 7.11 4.30 -3.08
CA LEU A 629 7.87 5.55 -3.15
C LEU A 629 8.83 5.62 -1.96
N ALA A 630 10.13 5.49 -2.20
CA ALA A 630 11.14 5.63 -1.16
C ALA A 630 11.52 7.11 -1.00
N PHE A 631 11.56 7.64 0.21
CA PHE A 631 11.96 9.02 0.48
C PHE A 631 13.38 9.07 1.03
N VAL A 632 14.32 9.59 0.24
CA VAL A 632 15.75 9.58 0.52
C VAL A 632 16.34 10.95 0.21
N GLY A 633 17.07 11.53 1.17
CA GLY A 633 17.75 12.81 0.97
C GLY A 633 16.81 13.96 0.56
N GLY A 634 15.58 13.97 1.08
CA GLY A 634 14.58 14.99 0.77
C GLY A 634 13.85 14.80 -0.56
N ARG A 635 14.03 13.67 -1.25
CA ARG A 635 13.42 13.39 -2.57
C ARG A 635 12.79 12.01 -2.62
N PHE A 636 11.77 11.87 -3.46
CA PHE A 636 11.15 10.57 -3.73
C PHE A 636 11.86 9.84 -4.87
N VAL A 637 12.08 8.54 -4.69
CA VAL A 637 12.49 7.58 -5.72
C VAL A 637 11.28 6.69 -6.02
N THR A 638 10.82 6.69 -7.27
CA THR A 638 9.60 5.98 -7.67
C THR A 638 9.90 4.57 -8.14
N LEU A 639 9.47 3.57 -7.38
CA LEU A 639 9.64 2.15 -7.71
C LEU A 639 8.37 1.64 -8.39
N ARG A 640 8.24 1.90 -9.69
CA ARG A 640 7.02 1.64 -10.48
C ARG A 640 6.93 0.22 -11.03
N ILE A 641 5.72 -0.34 -10.97
CA ILE A 641 5.31 -1.50 -11.76
C ILE A 641 4.47 -1.00 -12.94
N PRO A 642 5.01 -0.99 -14.17
CA PRO A 642 4.33 -0.43 -15.34
C PRO A 642 3.34 -1.42 -15.98
N TYR A 643 3.42 -2.69 -15.60
CA TYR A 643 2.67 -3.78 -16.22
C TYR A 643 2.44 -4.93 -15.23
N PRO A 644 1.20 -5.46 -15.19
CA PRO A 644 -0.02 -4.78 -15.65
C PRO A 644 -0.27 -3.52 -14.82
N SER A 645 -0.95 -2.54 -15.40
CA SER A 645 -1.33 -1.31 -14.67
C SER A 645 -2.26 -1.61 -13.47
N GLY A 646 -2.19 -0.78 -12.44
CA GLY A 646 -3.03 -0.90 -11.24
C GLY A 646 -2.42 -1.70 -10.10
N PHE A 647 -1.12 -1.54 -9.82
CA PHE A 647 -0.41 -2.32 -8.80
C PHE A 647 -1.05 -2.23 -7.42
N PHE A 648 -1.43 -1.04 -6.97
CA PHE A 648 -2.20 -0.81 -5.74
C PHE A 648 -1.63 -1.53 -4.47
N PRO A 649 -0.39 -1.22 -4.06
CA PRO A 649 0.25 -1.91 -2.93
C PRO A 649 -0.40 -1.55 -1.59
N LYS A 650 -0.54 -2.54 -0.70
CA LYS A 650 -1.02 -2.33 0.69
C LYS A 650 0.01 -2.61 1.77
N ASN A 651 1.06 -3.38 1.45
CA ASN A 651 2.16 -3.66 2.35
C ASN A 651 3.50 -3.53 1.63
N VAL A 652 4.57 -3.37 2.40
CA VAL A 652 5.96 -3.56 1.98
C VAL A 652 6.64 -4.31 3.10
N ASP A 653 7.50 -5.25 2.74
CA ASP A 653 8.41 -5.93 3.65
C ASP A 653 9.82 -5.97 3.03
N GLY A 654 10.86 -6.06 3.85
CA GLY A 654 12.25 -5.94 3.40
C GLY A 654 13.09 -7.11 3.87
N ARG A 655 13.70 -7.85 2.94
CA ARG A 655 14.41 -9.10 3.25
C ARG A 655 15.82 -9.12 2.69
N ILE A 656 16.74 -9.66 3.49
CA ILE A 656 18.13 -9.94 3.11
C ILE A 656 18.26 -11.46 2.95
N ASP A 657 18.23 -11.91 1.69
CA ASP A 657 18.41 -13.30 1.28
C ASP A 657 19.88 -13.75 1.37
N ASP A 658 20.82 -12.85 1.05
CA ASP A 658 22.24 -13.09 1.17
C ASP A 658 22.97 -11.78 1.53
N PRO A 659 23.53 -11.63 2.75
CA PRO A 659 24.25 -10.42 3.12
C PRO A 659 25.51 -10.17 2.28
N ASN A 660 26.06 -11.19 1.62
CA ASN A 660 27.24 -11.09 0.77
C ASN A 660 26.91 -11.00 -0.73
N GLY A 661 25.63 -11.17 -1.10
CA GLY A 661 25.16 -11.20 -2.49
C GLY A 661 25.00 -9.82 -3.13
N GLY A 662 25.50 -8.75 -2.49
CA GLY A 662 25.33 -7.37 -2.93
C GLY A 662 23.85 -7.01 -3.10
N TRP A 663 23.50 -6.42 -4.24
CA TRP A 663 22.12 -6.04 -4.55
C TRP A 663 21.19 -7.25 -4.79
N LYS A 664 21.74 -8.39 -5.24
CA LYS A 664 20.96 -9.61 -5.52
C LYS A 664 20.47 -10.27 -4.23
N GLY A 665 21.25 -10.15 -3.16
CA GLY A 665 20.91 -10.66 -1.84
C GLY A 665 19.92 -9.79 -1.07
N LYS A 666 19.51 -8.65 -1.61
CA LYS A 666 18.60 -7.67 -1.00
C LYS A 666 17.31 -7.57 -1.81
N GLY A 667 16.24 -7.10 -1.18
CA GLY A 667 15.00 -6.80 -1.89
C GLY A 667 13.82 -6.44 -0.99
N LEU A 668 12.89 -5.70 -1.60
CA LEU A 668 11.58 -5.42 -1.01
C LEU A 668 10.55 -6.38 -1.60
N TRP A 669 9.58 -6.76 -0.77
CA TRP A 669 8.42 -7.56 -1.13
C TRP A 669 7.15 -6.76 -0.94
N SER A 670 6.22 -6.89 -1.88
CA SER A 670 4.90 -6.25 -1.82
C SER A 670 3.92 -7.10 -2.63
N THR A 671 2.65 -6.76 -2.55
CA THR A 671 1.61 -7.44 -3.32
C THR A 671 0.69 -6.46 -4.03
N SER A 672 -0.05 -6.95 -5.03
CA SER A 672 -1.15 -6.18 -5.59
C SER A 672 -2.38 -6.29 -4.69
N GLY A 673 -2.75 -5.19 -4.05
CA GLY A 673 -3.70 -5.16 -2.93
C GLY A 673 -5.09 -4.63 -3.28
N THR A 674 -5.49 -4.59 -4.56
CA THR A 674 -6.83 -4.11 -4.95
C THR A 674 -7.89 -5.17 -4.68
N ARG A 675 -9.07 -4.74 -4.21
CA ARG A 675 -10.22 -5.64 -4.00
C ARG A 675 -10.82 -6.12 -5.32
N THR A 676 -10.48 -5.48 -6.43
CA THR A 676 -11.07 -5.71 -7.75
C THR A 676 -10.00 -5.86 -8.81
N MET A 677 -9.28 -6.99 -8.80
CA MET A 677 -8.25 -7.32 -9.78
C MET A 677 -8.77 -7.26 -11.24
N PHE A 678 -10.06 -7.54 -11.42
CA PHE A 678 -10.74 -7.50 -12.71
C PHE A 678 -11.02 -6.08 -13.23
N HIS A 679 -10.78 -5.03 -12.44
CA HIS A 679 -10.80 -3.64 -12.92
C HIS A 679 -9.46 -3.20 -13.53
N LEU A 680 -8.41 -4.02 -13.40
CA LEU A 680 -7.08 -3.72 -13.92
C LEU A 680 -6.94 -4.13 -15.40
N GLU A 681 -5.83 -3.73 -16.02
CA GLU A 681 -5.44 -4.21 -17.35
C GLU A 681 -5.38 -5.74 -17.39
N GLY A 682 -6.15 -6.38 -18.27
CA GLY A 682 -6.28 -7.84 -18.36
C GLY A 682 -7.62 -8.38 -17.85
N GLY A 683 -8.43 -7.57 -17.17
CA GLY A 683 -9.80 -7.92 -16.80
C GLY A 683 -9.90 -9.19 -15.95
N LYS A 684 -10.85 -10.07 -16.28
CA LYS A 684 -11.17 -11.28 -15.48
C LYS A 684 -10.06 -12.32 -15.40
N GLU A 685 -9.06 -12.25 -16.27
CA GLU A 685 -7.92 -13.17 -16.26
C GLU A 685 -6.85 -12.76 -15.23
N ASN A 686 -6.93 -11.55 -14.69
CA ASN A 686 -5.96 -11.07 -13.71
C ASN A 686 -6.03 -11.84 -12.39
N ARG A 687 -4.85 -12.10 -11.84
CA ARG A 687 -4.65 -12.67 -10.52
C ARG A 687 -3.87 -11.70 -9.64
N PRO A 688 -4.03 -11.78 -8.30
CA PRO A 688 -3.12 -11.11 -7.39
C PRO A 688 -1.66 -11.45 -7.71
N LYS A 689 -0.77 -10.50 -7.45
CA LYS A 689 0.66 -10.62 -7.70
C LYS A 689 1.46 -10.50 -6.42
N ALA A 690 2.49 -11.31 -6.31
CA ALA A 690 3.63 -11.02 -5.44
C ALA A 690 4.67 -10.27 -6.29
N ALA A 691 5.25 -9.22 -5.71
CA ALA A 691 6.28 -8.41 -6.34
C ALA A 691 7.53 -8.37 -5.48
N ARG A 692 8.68 -8.68 -6.09
CA ARG A 692 10.00 -8.46 -5.52
C ARG A 692 10.68 -7.31 -6.27
N PHE A 693 11.14 -6.31 -5.52
CA PHE A 693 11.92 -5.19 -6.05
C PHE A 693 13.37 -5.33 -5.61
N GLN A 694 14.29 -5.08 -6.53
CA GLN A 694 15.73 -5.02 -6.26
C GLN A 694 16.34 -3.79 -6.91
N LEU A 695 17.37 -3.23 -6.27
CA LEU A 695 18.06 -2.03 -6.74
C LEU A 695 19.51 -2.35 -7.09
N ARG A 696 19.81 -2.49 -8.38
CA ARG A 696 21.17 -2.78 -8.86
C ARG A 696 22.04 -1.51 -8.93
N PRO A 697 23.37 -1.63 -9.01
CA PRO A 697 24.26 -0.45 -9.12
C PRO A 697 24.07 0.38 -10.40
N GLY A 698 23.59 -0.24 -11.49
CA GLY A 698 23.33 0.42 -12.77
C GLY A 698 22.43 -0.42 -13.68
N PRO A 699 21.86 0.14 -14.76
CA PRO A 699 20.86 -0.56 -15.60
C PRO A 699 21.40 -1.76 -16.39
N LEU A 700 22.71 -1.97 -16.39
CA LEU A 700 23.38 -3.07 -17.07
C LEU A 700 24.11 -4.01 -16.10
N ALA A 701 23.96 -3.79 -14.80
CA ALA A 701 24.46 -4.74 -13.81
C ALA A 701 23.62 -6.02 -13.92
N LYS A 702 24.35 -7.14 -13.95
CA LYS A 702 23.84 -8.49 -14.09
C LYS A 702 23.88 -9.23 -12.78
#